data_AF-G7DSS0-F1
#
_entry.id   AF-G7DSS0-F1
#
_cell.length_a   1.000
_cell.length_b   1.000
_cell.length_c   1.000
_cell.angle_alpha   90.00
_cell.angle_beta   90.00
_cell.angle_gamma   90.00
#
_symmetry.space_group_name_H-M   'P 1'
#
loop_
_entity.id
_entity.type
_entity.pdbx_description
1 polymer ?
#
loop_
_entity_poly.entity_id
_entity_poly.type
_entity_poly.pdbx_seq_one_letter_code
_entity_poly.pdbx_strand_id
1 'polypeptide(L)'
;MASSSHSWTEALAAHPVFDPVTSTVSSAQADVPIELATPRSSAKSPFPASPGLSPIGSPSGSGSGLPSWTRSASHRGPSQAAAVTPDASRQGHRQRMAIIRDSELLVAVGNQLRLTSLSEIKSHASSSRPPSPCKRSSYKTLTSDLLTFEIDVLVPSPNGRLLAVVGESQLVVLVLPRLGWASRVSADIPCRAVPVGAYHHGPQGSARIARAIWHPWGDNQSTMLVLTADAILREYDLSRDHQDPVQTLDFSSATLTPSKNRRGRPDGRFSGEEPEAYIAVSLALGAHDAQDWSPLTLYCLMQNGDIYAVAPYLPQRAQIPLRYLADLSAHVTAQMRTAETPQKRATMQAQSSYVRSLEKQSQATSVSTLSSTRDEPTVQLHPPEDLPRRHMTRQGPFLLQPEPLELSVHSEDSSIDCFACDFLFARHSLAAPKQTAHPVSLGVFVIVFTDGKIDVCIETEPIQASWSIPQDTDLPALTVYETIKVETVPVKGNHSIASLTRDPLYDDTIYVQHSLGAHCLVLGTWIRPLMLAMAGEASEVAKTIRQDTPTDVVCILRTSASSAHEMELDALLLINDVYLGYSLLMMTRALQCVALELSIRLAAEMGYADELPPLTDGTHEPGAYISLVAKPTFRPPELLSAARGLPSSTRMIVPPSQKGRDLQITPETLQFLGKAVEQLRREIRDLVAAANVVQARLELQMRELSRQLSKLEQARQRMLPSTTRSANAEERLSRCAKVQADIMERADRMLQRLMDHHQPMISTYERQWFQELDRLEREISIDGTGSGRSLVDRVAKLETQVAVVRSQLTHVDGRQKQSEYLAEDQKREIYSQLATNSEILDQVQLKASKLADSECAHIHLMVTRPHALTLPDLQQEDLVVVSLCLLAFVILLWRRSTAPRTTPAADTIDGHDAIVRQLYNDRVTIARLRVYPIKSCRGFDVEREWPFTEQGLEYDRNWMIVDLEKNKQLSARDDRGIKLVRVMPLIVPDAQSPFGGELKITFLDAADAESFSVPLRPTDETLAQWNILEGFDLWGDSCEGVIVQSLAQMTDLNAKSPSELLSAFVGRPVKLVMKTAKLRRMAADIPLDPNSLEYPGGGVVRYPDFAPFLICSTASIADSEAHVHAHAAKGSEWAAPQSKRLLVERFRPNVIVQGVSVPWGEDHWLESTIGDQGRFYTPLRCPRCMFPNVDVESGIRDKQMPNNAMRKYRIVEAASKGTYCFGMYMIPARAAGILRLGDEVKVTRAKWNPEYQKE
;
A
#
# COMPACT_ATOMS: atom_id res chain seq x y z
N MET A 1 -6.33 -9.77 30.01
CA MET A 1 -7.69 -9.38 29.57
C MET A 1 -7.68 -9.37 28.04
N ALA A 2 -8.11 -10.47 27.43
CA ALA A 2 -8.23 -10.61 25.98
C ALA A 2 -9.73 -10.51 25.65
N SER A 3 -10.18 -9.34 25.18
CA SER A 3 -11.50 -9.22 24.57
C SER A 3 -11.37 -9.67 23.11
N SER A 4 -12.06 -10.76 22.79
CA SER A 4 -12.18 -11.38 21.48
C SER A 4 -12.84 -10.44 20.44
N SER A 5 -12.06 -9.55 19.84
CA SER A 5 -12.34 -9.06 18.50
C SER A 5 -11.73 -10.08 17.53
N HIS A 6 -12.54 -10.87 16.85
CA HIS A 6 -12.04 -11.76 15.79
C HIS A 6 -11.32 -10.91 14.73
N SER A 7 -9.99 -10.99 14.69
CA SER A 7 -9.22 -10.33 13.65
C SER A 7 -9.46 -11.06 12.32
N TRP A 8 -9.51 -10.34 11.21
CA TRP A 8 -9.67 -10.96 9.89
C TRP A 8 -8.51 -11.90 9.54
N THR A 9 -7.35 -11.74 10.19
CA THR A 9 -6.20 -12.65 10.11
C THR A 9 -6.50 -14.03 10.70
N GLU A 10 -7.28 -14.13 11.78
CA GLU A 10 -7.77 -15.42 12.31
C GLU A 10 -8.74 -16.07 11.32
N ALA A 11 -9.61 -15.27 10.69
CA ALA A 11 -10.55 -15.77 9.67
C ALA A 11 -9.81 -16.28 8.42
N LEU A 12 -8.70 -15.64 8.03
CA LEU A 12 -7.83 -16.10 6.94
C LEU A 12 -7.14 -17.42 7.31
N ALA A 13 -6.62 -17.54 8.53
CA ALA A 13 -5.94 -18.75 8.99
C ALA A 13 -6.86 -19.99 9.00
N ALA A 14 -8.16 -19.78 9.24
CA ALA A 14 -9.19 -20.82 9.21
C ALA A 14 -9.85 -21.02 7.82
N HIS A 15 -9.35 -20.37 6.76
CA HIS A 15 -9.98 -20.41 5.44
C HIS A 15 -9.69 -21.73 4.71
N PRO A 16 -10.69 -22.34 4.02
CA PRO A 16 -10.54 -23.65 3.36
C PRO A 16 -9.53 -23.69 2.20
N VAL A 17 -8.97 -22.53 1.81
CA VAL A 17 -7.91 -22.46 0.79
C VAL A 17 -6.68 -23.26 1.21
N PHE A 18 -6.50 -23.44 2.52
CA PHE A 18 -5.42 -24.17 3.14
C PHE A 18 -5.76 -25.64 3.48
N ASP A 19 -6.97 -26.12 3.17
CA ASP A 19 -7.35 -27.50 3.51
C ASP A 19 -6.57 -28.52 2.64
N PRO A 20 -6.06 -29.64 3.20
CA PRO A 20 -5.41 -30.66 2.39
C PRO A 20 -6.39 -31.23 1.36
N VAL A 21 -5.89 -31.65 0.19
CA VAL A 21 -6.73 -32.28 -0.85
C VAL A 21 -7.27 -33.61 -0.31
N THR A 22 -8.52 -33.63 0.15
CA THR A 22 -9.20 -34.87 0.53
C THR A 22 -9.46 -35.67 -0.73
N SER A 23 -8.81 -36.84 -0.86
CA SER A 23 -9.18 -37.83 -1.86
C SER A 23 -10.64 -38.22 -1.64
N THR A 24 -11.44 -38.06 -2.68
CA THR A 24 -12.86 -38.40 -2.70
C THR A 24 -13.06 -39.91 -2.52
N VAL A 25 -13.26 -40.34 -1.28
CA VAL A 25 -14.01 -41.56 -0.98
C VAL A 25 -15.21 -41.19 -0.12
N SER A 26 -16.36 -41.28 -0.76
CA SER A 26 -17.69 -41.21 -0.15
C SER A 26 -17.75 -42.02 1.15
N SER A 27 -18.03 -41.37 2.27
CA SER A 27 -19.03 -41.87 3.22
C SER A 27 -19.49 -40.75 4.15
N ALA A 28 -20.80 -40.57 4.19
CA ALA A 28 -21.50 -39.73 5.14
C ALA A 28 -21.40 -40.33 6.55
N GLN A 29 -21.05 -39.54 7.57
CA GLN A 29 -21.56 -39.75 8.92
C GLN A 29 -21.36 -38.52 9.82
N ALA A 30 -22.50 -37.92 10.16
CA ALA A 30 -22.95 -37.31 11.41
C ALA A 30 -21.97 -36.55 12.34
N ASP A 31 -22.36 -35.31 12.61
CA ASP A 31 -21.95 -34.44 13.71
C ASP A 31 -21.94 -35.14 15.09
N VAL A 32 -20.86 -34.92 15.85
CA VAL A 32 -20.87 -34.98 17.33
C VAL A 32 -20.02 -33.81 17.86
N PRO A 33 -20.53 -32.95 18.75
CA PRO A 33 -19.75 -31.87 19.34
C PRO A 33 -18.90 -32.42 20.51
N ILE A 34 -17.60 -32.11 20.53
CA ILE A 34 -16.73 -32.44 21.67
C ILE A 34 -16.46 -31.15 22.46
N GLU A 35 -16.82 -31.20 23.75
CA GLU A 35 -16.72 -30.13 24.74
C GLU A 35 -15.26 -29.72 25.04
N LEU A 36 -15.07 -28.40 25.24
CA LEU A 36 -13.88 -27.82 25.84
C LEU A 36 -13.83 -28.13 27.36
N ALA A 37 -12.75 -28.78 27.81
CA ALA A 37 -12.36 -28.85 29.21
C ALA A 37 -11.01 -28.15 29.43
N THR A 38 -10.96 -27.23 30.39
CA THR A 38 -9.75 -26.62 30.95
C THR A 38 -9.56 -27.09 32.42
N PRO A 39 -8.48 -26.76 33.14
CA PRO A 39 -7.44 -27.73 33.50
C PRO A 39 -7.28 -27.94 35.03
N ARG A 40 -6.74 -29.09 35.49
CA ARG A 40 -6.23 -29.23 36.87
C ARG A 40 -5.02 -30.16 37.02
N SER A 41 -3.88 -29.51 37.31
CA SER A 41 -2.87 -29.74 38.36
C SER A 41 -2.38 -31.14 38.78
N SER A 42 -1.03 -31.16 38.98
CA SER A 42 -0.22 -31.94 39.94
C SER A 42 0.21 -33.36 39.53
N ALA A 43 1.36 -33.93 39.89
CA ALA A 43 2.69 -33.51 40.34
C ALA A 43 3.55 -34.82 40.49
N LYS A 44 4.89 -34.71 40.42
CA LYS A 44 5.94 -35.64 40.95
C LYS A 44 6.40 -36.90 40.16
N SER A 45 7.60 -36.78 39.52
CA SER A 45 8.90 -37.53 39.68
C SER A 45 8.98 -39.00 40.17
N PRO A 46 10.13 -39.74 40.09
CA PRO A 46 11.32 -39.75 39.18
C PRO A 46 11.87 -41.19 38.77
N PHE A 47 12.78 -41.26 37.76
CA PHE A 47 13.99 -42.13 37.47
C PHE A 47 14.20 -43.56 38.09
N PRO A 48 15.22 -44.41 37.70
CA PRO A 48 16.17 -44.48 36.53
C PRO A 48 16.54 -45.92 35.98
N ALA A 49 17.44 -45.94 34.97
CA ALA A 49 18.62 -46.84 34.75
C ALA A 49 18.61 -48.07 33.77
N SER A 50 19.58 -47.96 32.83
CA SER A 50 20.43 -48.83 31.94
C SER A 50 20.66 -50.34 32.28
N PRO A 51 21.54 -51.14 31.58
CA PRO A 51 22.37 -50.93 30.35
C PRO A 51 22.50 -52.17 29.38
N GLY A 52 23.24 -52.03 28.26
CA GLY A 52 24.27 -53.04 27.86
C GLY A 52 24.41 -53.55 26.41
N LEU A 53 25.56 -53.21 25.79
CA LEU A 53 26.49 -54.03 24.96
C LEU A 53 26.40 -54.07 23.40
N SER A 54 27.57 -53.80 22.80
CA SER A 54 28.05 -54.02 21.41
C SER A 54 28.76 -55.41 21.29
N PRO A 55 29.27 -55.92 20.12
CA PRO A 55 30.41 -55.35 19.36
C PRO A 55 30.65 -55.73 17.83
N ILE A 56 31.52 -54.93 17.17
CA ILE A 56 32.61 -55.23 16.18
C ILE A 56 32.35 -55.77 14.74
N GLY A 57 32.98 -55.11 13.73
CA GLY A 57 33.75 -55.77 12.64
C GLY A 57 33.60 -55.25 11.18
N SER A 58 34.67 -54.69 10.60
CA SER A 58 34.87 -54.22 9.19
C SER A 58 35.78 -55.20 8.38
N PRO A 59 36.39 -54.96 7.18
CA PRO A 59 36.19 -54.06 6.00
C PRO A 59 36.41 -54.75 4.59
N SER A 60 36.57 -53.94 3.51
CA SER A 60 37.16 -54.19 2.14
C SER A 60 36.25 -54.72 1.02
N GLY A 61 36.37 -54.39 -0.28
CA GLY A 61 37.26 -53.52 -1.07
C GLY A 61 37.02 -53.72 -2.60
N SER A 62 37.23 -52.65 -3.38
CA SER A 62 37.60 -52.57 -4.83
C SER A 62 36.80 -53.26 -5.96
N GLY A 63 36.58 -52.50 -7.06
CA GLY A 63 36.95 -52.98 -8.41
C GLY A 63 35.92 -52.91 -9.55
N SER A 64 35.94 -51.79 -10.29
CA SER A 64 35.89 -51.62 -11.77
C SER A 64 35.10 -52.58 -12.69
N GLY A 65 34.32 -52.02 -13.63
CA GLY A 65 33.95 -52.69 -14.89
C GLY A 65 32.85 -52.00 -15.71
N LEU A 66 33.26 -51.18 -16.69
CA LEU A 66 32.45 -50.53 -17.74
C LEU A 66 31.94 -51.54 -18.83
N PRO A 67 31.08 -51.11 -19.79
CA PRO A 67 29.92 -51.86 -20.29
C PRO A 67 29.99 -52.28 -21.78
N SER A 68 29.00 -53.05 -22.26
CA SER A 68 28.59 -53.02 -23.67
C SER A 68 27.14 -53.51 -23.94
N TRP A 69 26.32 -52.55 -24.36
CA TRP A 69 25.28 -52.54 -25.41
C TRP A 69 24.75 -53.86 -26.02
N THR A 70 23.43 -54.00 -26.15
CA THR A 70 22.71 -53.91 -27.47
C THR A 70 21.17 -54.05 -27.40
N ARG A 71 20.51 -53.12 -28.12
CA ARG A 71 19.22 -53.12 -28.86
C ARG A 71 18.22 -54.29 -28.66
N SER A 72 16.93 -54.00 -28.51
CA SER A 72 15.99 -53.72 -29.63
C SER A 72 14.53 -53.59 -29.15
N ALA A 73 13.72 -52.98 -30.02
CA ALA A 73 12.37 -52.47 -29.83
C ALA A 73 11.26 -53.52 -29.67
N SER A 74 10.16 -53.17 -29.00
CA SER A 74 8.80 -53.44 -29.51
C SER A 74 7.71 -52.70 -28.70
N HIS A 75 6.55 -52.62 -29.33
CA HIS A 75 5.47 -51.65 -29.17
C HIS A 75 4.60 -51.78 -27.91
N ARG A 76 3.97 -50.63 -27.61
CA ARG A 76 2.95 -50.32 -26.60
C ARG A 76 1.71 -51.23 -26.61
N GLY A 77 1.17 -51.44 -25.41
CA GLY A 77 -0.26 -51.54 -25.08
C GLY A 77 -0.47 -51.01 -23.66
N PRO A 78 -1.54 -50.23 -23.36
CA PRO A 78 -1.64 -49.46 -22.13
C PRO A 78 -2.09 -50.35 -20.97
N SER A 79 -1.34 -50.35 -19.86
CA SER A 79 -1.79 -50.93 -18.59
C SER A 79 -1.93 -49.85 -17.53
N GLN A 80 -2.97 -50.04 -16.74
CA GLN A 80 -3.52 -49.19 -15.69
C GLN A 80 -2.45 -48.63 -14.76
N ALA A 81 -2.53 -47.31 -14.50
CA ALA A 81 -1.70 -46.63 -13.52
C ALA A 81 -1.99 -47.19 -12.12
N ALA A 82 -1.06 -47.99 -11.61
CA ALA A 82 -1.02 -48.43 -10.22
C ALA A 82 -0.69 -47.23 -9.32
N ALA A 83 -1.37 -47.16 -8.18
CA ALA A 83 -1.14 -46.18 -7.13
C ALA A 83 0.31 -46.24 -6.65
N VAL A 84 1.04 -45.13 -6.81
CA VAL A 84 2.41 -44.97 -6.32
C VAL A 84 2.33 -44.47 -4.88
N THR A 85 2.83 -45.27 -3.95
CA THR A 85 3.18 -44.87 -2.58
C THR A 85 4.28 -43.79 -2.61
N PRO A 86 4.25 -42.76 -1.75
CA PRO A 86 5.26 -41.72 -1.76
C PRO A 86 6.58 -42.27 -1.19
N ASP A 87 7.58 -42.46 -2.06
CA ASP A 87 8.95 -42.79 -1.70
C ASP A 87 9.62 -41.60 -0.97
N ALA A 88 10.29 -41.90 0.14
CA ALA A 88 10.96 -40.98 1.05
C ALA A 88 12.29 -40.38 0.52
N SER A 89 12.49 -40.33 -0.80
CA SER A 89 13.73 -39.83 -1.44
C SER A 89 13.56 -38.53 -2.23
N ARG A 90 12.42 -37.84 -2.08
CA ARG A 90 12.11 -36.59 -2.79
C ARG A 90 12.33 -35.36 -1.90
N GLN A 91 13.56 -34.89 -1.79
CA GLN A 91 13.90 -33.60 -1.17
C GLN A 91 13.77 -32.46 -2.21
N GLY A 92 12.54 -32.18 -2.66
CA GLY A 92 12.25 -31.02 -3.53
C GLY A 92 12.36 -29.70 -2.77
N HIS A 93 12.95 -28.67 -3.38
CA HIS A 93 13.05 -27.31 -2.82
C HIS A 93 11.73 -26.57 -3.04
N ARG A 94 10.75 -26.77 -2.14
CA ARG A 94 9.50 -26.02 -2.18
C ARG A 94 9.66 -24.69 -1.45
N GLN A 95 9.55 -23.58 -2.16
CA GLN A 95 9.64 -22.24 -1.60
C GLN A 95 8.73 -21.29 -2.36
N ARG A 96 8.12 -20.32 -1.67
CA ARG A 96 7.17 -19.35 -2.27
C ARG A 96 5.96 -20.06 -2.88
N MET A 97 5.39 -20.98 -2.12
CA MET A 97 4.19 -21.76 -2.49
C MET A 97 2.90 -20.95 -2.46
N ALA A 98 2.96 -19.70 -2.02
CA ALA A 98 1.85 -18.77 -2.11
C ALA A 98 2.37 -17.43 -2.64
N ILE A 99 1.51 -16.68 -3.33
CA ILE A 99 1.79 -15.34 -3.84
C ILE A 99 0.57 -14.45 -3.67
N ILE A 100 0.80 -13.14 -3.65
CA ILE A 100 -0.27 -12.14 -3.58
C ILE A 100 -0.21 -11.28 -4.84
N ARG A 101 -1.38 -11.12 -5.44
CA ARG A 101 -1.62 -10.24 -6.58
C ARG A 101 -2.69 -9.24 -6.18
N ASP A 102 -2.28 -8.03 -5.83
CA ASP A 102 -3.13 -6.98 -5.25
C ASP A 102 -3.90 -7.48 -4.01
N SER A 103 -5.16 -7.86 -4.19
CA SER A 103 -6.06 -8.36 -3.13
C SER A 103 -6.39 -9.86 -3.26
N GLU A 104 -5.79 -10.55 -4.23
CA GLU A 104 -5.98 -11.98 -4.47
C GLU A 104 -4.78 -12.78 -3.94
N LEU A 105 -5.07 -13.82 -3.15
CA LEU A 105 -4.09 -14.79 -2.65
C LEU A 105 -4.14 -16.04 -3.53
N LEU A 106 -2.99 -16.42 -4.10
CA LEU A 106 -2.82 -17.69 -4.80
C LEU A 106 -1.96 -18.62 -3.96
N VAL A 107 -2.40 -19.87 -3.79
CA VAL A 107 -1.71 -20.91 -3.02
C VAL A 107 -1.58 -22.17 -3.88
N ALA A 108 -0.37 -22.69 -4.00
CA ALA A 108 -0.09 -23.98 -4.61
C ALA A 108 -0.26 -25.09 -3.58
N VAL A 109 -1.10 -26.07 -3.89
CA VAL A 109 -1.33 -27.27 -3.08
C VAL A 109 -1.12 -28.50 -3.97
N GLY A 110 0.07 -29.09 -3.89
CA GLY A 110 0.48 -30.18 -4.76
C GLY A 110 0.62 -29.73 -6.22
N ASN A 111 -0.25 -30.23 -7.10
CA ASN A 111 -0.33 -29.84 -8.50
C ASN A 111 -1.50 -28.88 -8.80
N GLN A 112 -2.24 -28.43 -7.78
CA GLN A 112 -3.38 -27.52 -7.93
C GLN A 112 -3.01 -26.12 -7.47
N LEU A 113 -3.57 -25.12 -8.16
CA LEU A 113 -3.47 -23.72 -7.76
C LEU A 113 -4.82 -23.24 -7.27
N ARG A 114 -4.85 -22.71 -6.05
CA ARG A 114 -6.05 -22.19 -5.40
C ARG A 114 -5.97 -20.68 -5.31
N LEU A 115 -7.08 -20.01 -5.59
CA LEU A 115 -7.23 -18.56 -5.64
C LEU A 115 -8.32 -18.14 -4.67
N THR A 116 -8.06 -17.15 -3.83
CA THR A 116 -9.07 -16.54 -2.95
C THR A 116 -8.89 -15.02 -2.86
N SER A 117 -9.97 -14.28 -2.57
CA SER A 117 -9.91 -12.83 -2.39
C SER A 117 -9.77 -12.48 -0.90
N LEU A 118 -8.69 -11.80 -0.54
CA LEU A 118 -8.42 -11.36 0.82
C LEU A 118 -9.39 -10.23 1.25
N SER A 119 -9.79 -9.36 0.33
CA SER A 119 -10.75 -8.29 0.60
C SER A 119 -12.13 -8.85 0.93
N GLU A 120 -12.55 -9.93 0.25
CA GLU A 120 -13.78 -10.66 0.57
C GLU A 120 -13.68 -11.32 1.96
N ILE A 121 -12.58 -12.00 2.27
CA ILE A 121 -12.35 -12.62 3.59
C ILE A 121 -12.45 -11.59 4.72
N LYS A 122 -11.76 -10.43 4.58
CA LYS A 122 -11.84 -9.34 5.56
C LYS A 122 -13.27 -8.78 5.69
N SER A 123 -14.00 -8.64 4.58
CA SER A 123 -15.39 -8.18 4.61
C SER A 123 -16.35 -9.16 5.29
N HIS A 124 -16.09 -10.46 5.15
CA HIS A 124 -16.88 -11.50 5.80
C HIS A 124 -16.60 -11.55 7.30
N ALA A 125 -15.34 -11.40 7.70
CA ALA A 125 -14.92 -11.35 9.10
C ALA A 125 -15.48 -10.13 9.85
N SER A 126 -15.60 -8.98 9.19
CA SER A 126 -16.18 -7.75 9.79
C SER A 126 -17.71 -7.75 9.84
N SER A 127 -18.38 -8.69 9.15
CA SER A 127 -19.84 -8.77 9.14
C SER A 127 -20.37 -9.61 10.31
N SER A 128 -21.13 -9.00 11.22
CA SER A 128 -21.72 -9.64 12.41
C SER A 128 -22.89 -10.60 12.12
N ARG A 129 -23.18 -10.90 10.85
CA ARG A 129 -24.27 -11.81 10.45
C ARG A 129 -23.71 -13.23 10.28
N PRO A 130 -24.32 -14.25 10.91
CA PRO A 130 -23.92 -15.63 10.66
C PRO A 130 -24.10 -15.96 9.18
N PRO A 131 -23.11 -16.58 8.52
CA PRO A 131 -23.19 -16.91 7.11
C PRO A 131 -24.33 -17.92 6.89
N SER A 132 -25.17 -17.66 5.88
CA SER A 132 -26.11 -18.64 5.35
C SER A 132 -25.35 -19.89 4.90
N PRO A 133 -25.86 -21.12 5.13
CA PRO A 133 -25.15 -22.38 4.88
C PRO A 133 -24.68 -22.60 3.43
N CYS A 134 -25.19 -21.82 2.47
CA CYS A 134 -24.79 -21.87 1.06
C CYS A 134 -23.62 -20.93 0.68
N LYS A 135 -23.00 -20.20 1.63
CA LYS A 135 -21.83 -19.33 1.38
C LYS A 135 -20.80 -19.46 2.50
N ARG A 136 -20.16 -20.62 2.63
CA ARG A 136 -18.78 -20.67 3.17
C ARG A 136 -17.89 -20.03 2.10
N SER A 137 -16.91 -19.19 2.48
CA SER A 137 -16.04 -18.53 1.50
C SER A 137 -15.27 -19.59 0.70
N SER A 138 -15.69 -19.80 -0.53
CA SER A 138 -15.12 -20.80 -1.42
C SER A 138 -13.85 -20.23 -2.06
N TYR A 139 -12.73 -20.95 -1.96
CA TYR A 139 -11.60 -20.72 -2.86
C TYR A 139 -11.94 -21.25 -4.26
N LYS A 140 -11.21 -20.79 -5.27
CA LYS A 140 -11.34 -21.22 -6.66
C LYS A 140 -10.10 -21.97 -7.09
N THR A 141 -10.23 -22.96 -7.96
CA THR A 141 -9.10 -23.75 -8.45
C THR A 141 -8.77 -23.31 -9.87
N LEU A 142 -7.51 -22.94 -10.14
CA LEU A 142 -7.03 -22.69 -11.49
C LEU A 142 -6.61 -24.03 -12.10
N THR A 143 -7.34 -24.49 -13.10
CA THR A 143 -7.11 -25.78 -13.76
C THR A 143 -6.46 -25.59 -15.11
N SER A 144 -5.46 -26.42 -15.42
CA SER A 144 -4.86 -26.49 -16.76
C SER A 144 -4.27 -27.88 -17.03
N ASP A 145 -4.40 -28.37 -18.25
CA ASP A 145 -3.94 -29.71 -18.65
C ASP A 145 -2.41 -29.87 -18.58
N LEU A 146 -1.67 -28.77 -18.52
CA LEU A 146 -0.20 -28.76 -18.48
C LEU A 146 0.38 -28.81 -17.05
N LEU A 147 -0.44 -28.65 -16.01
CA LEU A 147 -0.03 -28.72 -14.61
C LEU A 147 -0.01 -30.18 -14.11
N THR A 148 0.84 -31.00 -14.72
CA THR A 148 0.95 -32.44 -14.42
C THR A 148 2.04 -32.78 -13.42
N PHE A 149 2.84 -31.79 -13.01
CA PHE A 149 3.97 -31.94 -12.10
C PHE A 149 3.71 -31.25 -10.76
N GLU A 150 4.54 -31.59 -9.78
CA GLU A 150 4.52 -31.00 -8.44
C GLU A 150 5.11 -29.59 -8.47
N ILE A 151 4.38 -28.62 -7.92
CA ILE A 151 4.79 -27.22 -7.94
C ILE A 151 5.81 -26.98 -6.82
N ASP A 152 6.96 -26.39 -7.17
CA ASP A 152 8.01 -26.03 -6.23
C ASP A 152 8.06 -24.53 -5.94
N VAL A 153 7.84 -23.68 -6.96
CA VAL A 153 7.94 -22.22 -6.84
C VAL A 153 6.89 -21.51 -7.73
N LEU A 154 6.30 -20.44 -7.19
CA LEU A 154 5.44 -19.52 -7.93
C LEU A 154 6.13 -18.17 -8.13
N VAL A 155 6.16 -17.66 -9.37
CA VAL A 155 6.80 -16.38 -9.70
C VAL A 155 5.83 -15.50 -10.52
N PRO A 156 5.19 -14.49 -9.92
CA PRO A 156 4.29 -13.59 -10.63
C PRO A 156 5.08 -12.64 -11.54
N SER A 157 4.50 -12.29 -12.69
CA SER A 157 5.07 -11.27 -13.56
C SER A 157 4.93 -9.87 -12.96
N PRO A 158 5.80 -8.90 -13.33
CA PRO A 158 5.74 -7.54 -12.79
C PRO A 158 4.40 -6.82 -13.09
N ASN A 159 3.71 -7.18 -14.17
CA ASN A 159 2.39 -6.66 -14.53
C ASN A 159 1.20 -7.42 -13.89
N GLY A 160 1.45 -8.49 -13.12
CA GLY A 160 0.42 -9.33 -12.48
C GLY A 160 -0.46 -10.16 -13.43
N ARG A 161 -0.16 -10.21 -14.73
CA ARG A 161 -0.99 -10.93 -15.72
C ARG A 161 -0.55 -12.36 -15.97
N LEU A 162 0.73 -12.65 -15.80
CA LEU A 162 1.33 -13.96 -16.03
C LEU A 162 1.83 -14.53 -14.71
N LEU A 163 1.78 -15.85 -14.58
CA LEU A 163 2.32 -16.57 -13.44
C LEU A 163 3.21 -17.70 -13.96
N ALA A 164 4.51 -17.65 -13.65
CA ALA A 164 5.38 -18.78 -13.88
C ALA A 164 5.23 -19.79 -12.74
N VAL A 165 4.88 -21.02 -13.10
CA VAL A 165 4.77 -22.19 -12.23
C VAL A 165 5.97 -23.08 -12.52
N VAL A 166 6.88 -23.16 -11.55
CA VAL A 166 8.16 -23.85 -11.65
C VAL A 166 8.08 -25.13 -10.83
N GLY A 167 8.47 -26.25 -11.41
CA GLY A 167 8.77 -27.49 -10.69
C GLY A 167 10.26 -27.80 -10.78
N GLU A 168 10.64 -29.02 -10.40
CA GLU A 168 12.05 -29.45 -10.33
C GLU A 168 12.82 -29.19 -11.63
N SER A 169 12.26 -29.63 -12.77
CA SER A 169 12.86 -29.44 -14.10
C SER A 169 11.92 -28.82 -15.14
N GLN A 170 10.62 -28.70 -14.81
CA GLN A 170 9.56 -28.28 -15.72
C GLN A 170 9.09 -26.87 -15.39
N LEU A 171 8.68 -26.13 -16.42
CA LEU A 171 8.25 -24.73 -16.31
C LEU A 171 7.04 -24.45 -17.20
N VAL A 172 5.99 -23.91 -16.60
CA VAL A 172 4.76 -23.54 -17.29
C VAL A 172 4.34 -22.13 -16.88
N VAL A 173 3.97 -21.30 -17.84
CA VAL A 173 3.44 -19.96 -17.58
C VAL A 173 1.93 -19.96 -17.78
N LEU A 174 1.20 -19.57 -16.74
CA LEU A 174 -0.24 -19.41 -16.74
C LEU A 174 -0.61 -17.96 -17.02
N VAL A 175 -1.63 -17.78 -17.87
CA VAL A 175 -2.31 -16.50 -18.03
C VAL A 175 -3.36 -16.40 -16.93
N LEU A 176 -3.13 -15.49 -15.98
CA LEU A 176 -4.05 -15.28 -14.87
C LEU A 176 -5.32 -14.55 -15.33
N PRO A 177 -6.48 -14.85 -14.73
CA PRO A 177 -7.72 -14.12 -15.03
C PRO A 177 -7.57 -12.64 -14.65
N ARG A 178 -8.39 -11.78 -15.26
CA ARG A 178 -8.47 -10.36 -14.91
C ARG A 178 -8.92 -10.22 -13.44
N LEU A 179 -8.37 -9.23 -12.75
CA LEU A 179 -8.73 -8.92 -11.36
C LEU A 179 -10.25 -8.72 -11.24
N GLY A 180 -10.86 -9.35 -10.23
CA GLY A 180 -12.30 -9.26 -9.99
C GLY A 180 -13.18 -10.11 -10.92
N TRP A 181 -12.64 -10.69 -12.00
CA TRP A 181 -13.35 -11.71 -12.79
C TRP A 181 -13.52 -12.99 -12.00
N ALA A 182 -12.49 -13.34 -11.21
CA ALA A 182 -12.45 -14.54 -10.42
C ALA A 182 -13.70 -14.67 -9.53
N SER A 183 -14.19 -13.60 -8.88
CA SER A 183 -15.32 -13.66 -7.92
C SER A 183 -16.64 -14.18 -8.49
N ARG A 184 -16.88 -14.10 -9.81
CA ARG A 184 -18.19 -14.41 -10.44
C ARG A 184 -18.25 -15.70 -11.26
N VAL A 185 -17.14 -16.41 -11.40
CA VAL A 185 -17.05 -17.67 -12.16
C VAL A 185 -17.24 -18.88 -11.23
N SER A 186 -17.52 -20.06 -11.81
CA SER A 186 -17.52 -21.37 -11.16
C SER A 186 -16.29 -21.62 -10.28
N ALA A 187 -16.37 -22.63 -9.41
CA ALA A 187 -15.28 -23.01 -8.51
C ALA A 187 -13.98 -23.35 -9.25
N ASP A 188 -14.06 -23.94 -10.45
CA ASP A 188 -12.91 -24.22 -11.29
C ASP A 188 -12.81 -23.18 -12.43
N ILE A 189 -11.62 -22.59 -12.59
CA ILE A 189 -11.31 -21.59 -13.62
C ILE A 189 -10.29 -22.21 -14.58
N PRO A 190 -10.67 -22.50 -15.83
CA PRO A 190 -9.72 -22.98 -16.83
C PRO A 190 -8.78 -21.85 -17.23
N CYS A 191 -7.48 -22.03 -16.98
CA CYS A 191 -6.44 -21.07 -17.33
C CYS A 191 -5.65 -21.55 -18.55
N ARG A 192 -5.39 -20.60 -19.47
CA ARG A 192 -4.46 -20.85 -20.57
C ARG A 192 -3.05 -20.99 -20.00
N ALA A 193 -2.42 -22.12 -20.28
CA ALA A 193 -1.04 -22.41 -19.92
C ALA A 193 -0.15 -22.48 -21.17
N VAL A 194 1.10 -22.07 -21.03
CA VAL A 194 2.13 -22.15 -22.07
C VAL A 194 3.38 -22.81 -21.47
N PRO A 195 3.85 -23.95 -22.01
CA PRO A 195 5.08 -24.56 -21.54
C PRO A 195 6.28 -23.73 -22.07
N VAL A 196 7.24 -23.46 -21.19
CA VAL A 196 8.42 -22.67 -21.56
C VAL A 196 9.61 -23.60 -21.76
N GLY A 197 10.24 -23.50 -22.92
CA GLY A 197 11.45 -24.24 -23.26
C GLY A 197 11.31 -25.74 -23.10
N ALA A 198 10.28 -26.38 -23.69
CA ALA A 198 9.97 -27.79 -23.45
C ALA A 198 11.14 -28.75 -23.78
N TYR A 199 12.05 -28.33 -24.68
CA TYR A 199 13.28 -29.06 -24.99
C TYR A 199 14.36 -28.93 -23.89
N HIS A 200 14.44 -27.77 -23.23
CA HIS A 200 15.42 -27.47 -22.19
C HIS A 200 14.92 -27.81 -20.78
N HIS A 201 13.62 -27.74 -20.56
CA HIS A 201 12.91 -27.92 -19.27
C HIS A 201 11.90 -29.07 -19.37
N GLY A 202 12.39 -30.23 -19.83
CA GLY A 202 11.60 -31.45 -19.96
C GLY A 202 11.56 -32.27 -18.66
N PRO A 203 10.65 -33.25 -18.56
CA PRO A 203 10.54 -34.13 -17.40
C PRO A 203 11.69 -35.14 -17.28
N GLN A 204 12.50 -35.35 -18.34
CA GLN A 204 13.59 -36.33 -18.35
C GLN A 204 14.85 -35.72 -18.98
N GLY A 205 15.99 -35.81 -18.26
CA GLY A 205 17.31 -35.44 -18.77
C GLY A 205 17.64 -33.94 -18.75
N SER A 206 16.72 -33.09 -18.29
CA SER A 206 16.96 -31.66 -18.07
C SER A 206 17.60 -31.41 -16.71
N ALA A 207 18.49 -30.41 -16.64
CA ALA A 207 19.03 -29.94 -15.37
C ALA A 207 17.92 -29.30 -14.52
N ARG A 208 18.05 -29.43 -13.20
CA ARG A 208 17.14 -28.82 -12.22
C ARG A 208 17.11 -27.29 -12.39
N ILE A 209 15.93 -26.69 -12.26
CA ILE A 209 15.79 -25.22 -12.26
C ILE A 209 16.22 -24.71 -10.89
N ALA A 210 17.27 -23.89 -10.86
CA ALA A 210 17.78 -23.26 -9.64
C ALA A 210 16.96 -22.00 -9.30
N ARG A 211 16.72 -21.15 -10.29
CA ARG A 211 15.95 -19.90 -10.11
C ARG A 211 15.27 -19.48 -11.41
N ALA A 212 14.05 -18.96 -11.30
CA ALA A 212 13.36 -18.28 -12.39
C ALA A 212 12.92 -16.88 -11.92
N ILE A 213 13.22 -15.85 -12.71
CA ILE A 213 12.84 -14.45 -12.42
C ILE A 213 12.36 -13.76 -13.70
N TRP A 214 11.51 -12.75 -13.55
CA TRP A 214 11.12 -11.87 -14.65
C TRP A 214 12.09 -10.70 -14.75
N HIS A 215 12.49 -10.31 -15.96
CA HIS A 215 13.29 -9.11 -16.14
C HIS A 215 12.38 -7.88 -16.12
N PRO A 216 12.56 -6.89 -15.23
CA PRO A 216 11.62 -5.75 -15.10
C PRO A 216 11.53 -4.88 -16.35
N TRP A 217 12.64 -4.72 -17.06
CA TRP A 217 12.66 -4.01 -18.34
C TRP A 217 12.36 -4.90 -19.55
N GLY A 218 11.90 -6.14 -19.37
CA GLY A 218 11.50 -6.98 -20.51
C GLY A 218 10.39 -6.34 -21.34
N ASP A 219 10.36 -6.58 -22.65
CA ASP A 219 9.29 -6.08 -23.51
C ASP A 219 7.93 -6.56 -23.03
N ASN A 220 6.99 -5.62 -22.84
CA ASN A 220 5.68 -5.84 -22.21
C ASN A 220 5.74 -6.58 -20.86
N GLN A 221 6.88 -6.55 -20.17
CA GLN A 221 7.17 -7.30 -18.94
C GLN A 221 6.91 -8.81 -19.10
N SER A 222 7.25 -9.35 -20.27
CA SER A 222 7.03 -10.76 -20.65
C SER A 222 8.32 -11.56 -20.84
N THR A 223 9.47 -10.94 -20.56
CA THR A 223 10.78 -11.60 -20.63
C THR A 223 11.11 -12.29 -19.31
N MET A 224 11.40 -13.58 -19.39
CA MET A 224 11.74 -14.42 -18.24
C MET A 224 13.17 -14.95 -18.35
N LEU A 225 13.87 -14.98 -17.22
CA LEU A 225 15.21 -15.53 -17.08
C LEU A 225 15.14 -16.81 -16.25
N VAL A 226 15.69 -17.90 -16.80
CA VAL A 226 15.69 -19.22 -16.17
C VAL A 226 17.13 -19.70 -15.99
N LEU A 227 17.55 -19.82 -14.73
CA LEU A 227 18.85 -20.36 -14.33
C LEU A 227 18.70 -21.84 -13.96
N THR A 228 19.47 -22.70 -14.60
CA THR A 228 19.56 -24.12 -14.26
C THR A 228 20.78 -24.40 -13.38
N ALA A 229 20.74 -25.50 -12.62
CA ALA A 229 21.77 -25.89 -11.66
C ALA A 229 23.16 -26.11 -12.29
N ASP A 230 23.23 -26.36 -13.60
CA ASP A 230 24.46 -26.40 -14.41
C ASP A 230 25.04 -25.01 -14.73
N ALA A 231 24.58 -23.96 -14.02
CA ALA A 231 25.02 -22.58 -14.15
C ALA A 231 24.74 -21.93 -15.52
N ILE A 232 23.74 -22.46 -16.27
CA ILE A 232 23.30 -21.89 -17.54
C ILE A 232 22.03 -21.04 -17.34
N LEU A 233 22.11 -19.76 -17.71
CA LEU A 233 21.01 -18.82 -17.71
C LEU A 233 20.42 -18.67 -19.13
N ARG A 234 19.10 -18.79 -19.25
CA ARG A 234 18.37 -18.69 -20.52
C ARG A 234 17.32 -17.57 -20.46
N GLU A 235 17.29 -16.72 -21.48
CA GLU A 235 16.29 -15.66 -21.67
C GLU A 235 15.18 -16.15 -22.60
N TYR A 236 13.93 -16.08 -22.16
CA TYR A 236 12.74 -16.40 -22.95
C TYR A 236 11.85 -15.17 -23.13
N ASP A 237 11.46 -14.87 -24.36
CA ASP A 237 10.49 -13.81 -24.69
C ASP A 237 9.13 -14.44 -24.99
N LEU A 238 8.28 -14.53 -23.97
CA LEU A 238 7.02 -15.25 -24.04
C LEU A 238 6.00 -14.62 -24.99
N SER A 239 6.20 -13.35 -25.38
CA SER A 239 5.32 -12.67 -26.33
C SER A 239 5.51 -13.15 -27.77
N ARG A 240 6.68 -13.73 -28.09
CA ARG A 240 7.05 -14.16 -29.45
C ARG A 240 7.37 -15.63 -29.53
N ASP A 241 8.34 -16.08 -28.75
CA ASP A 241 8.81 -17.46 -28.76
C ASP A 241 9.08 -17.94 -27.33
N HIS A 242 8.24 -18.87 -26.90
CA HIS A 242 8.32 -19.48 -25.58
C HIS A 242 9.11 -20.80 -25.59
N GLN A 243 9.52 -21.31 -26.76
CA GLN A 243 10.22 -22.60 -26.87
C GLN A 243 11.73 -22.43 -26.93
N ASP A 244 12.23 -21.52 -27.76
CA ASP A 244 13.66 -21.34 -27.94
C ASP A 244 14.18 -20.11 -27.16
N PRO A 245 15.29 -20.24 -26.39
CA PRO A 245 15.85 -19.14 -25.66
C PRO A 245 16.48 -18.12 -26.62
N VAL A 246 16.20 -16.84 -26.38
CA VAL A 246 16.68 -15.71 -27.20
C VAL A 246 18.15 -15.41 -26.89
N GLN A 247 18.54 -15.53 -25.62
CA GLN A 247 19.92 -15.43 -25.16
C GLN A 247 20.24 -16.59 -24.21
N THR A 248 21.51 -16.99 -24.16
CA THR A 248 22.00 -17.98 -23.21
C THR A 248 23.36 -17.54 -22.69
N LEU A 249 23.52 -17.54 -21.37
CA LEU A 249 24.76 -17.22 -20.67
C LEU A 249 25.19 -18.42 -19.83
N ASP A 250 26.49 -18.67 -19.77
CA ASP A 250 27.07 -19.80 -19.06
C ASP A 250 28.03 -19.28 -17.98
N PHE A 251 27.64 -19.38 -16.71
CA PHE A 251 28.44 -18.93 -15.58
C PHE A 251 29.57 -19.90 -15.20
N SER A 252 29.60 -21.11 -15.78
CA SER A 252 30.67 -22.10 -15.55
C SER A 252 31.95 -21.80 -16.33
N SER A 253 31.87 -20.95 -17.36
CA SER A 253 33.00 -20.57 -18.22
C SER A 253 33.38 -19.10 -18.01
N ALA A 254 34.68 -18.81 -17.93
CA ALA A 254 35.19 -17.44 -17.90
C ALA A 254 34.86 -16.64 -19.16
N THR A 255 34.56 -17.31 -20.29
CA THR A 255 34.12 -16.68 -21.54
C THR A 255 32.65 -17.03 -21.80
N LEU A 256 31.76 -16.02 -21.88
CA LEU A 256 30.31 -16.18 -22.08
C LEU A 256 29.94 -16.50 -23.55
N THR A 257 30.70 -17.37 -24.22
CA THR A 257 30.41 -17.78 -25.59
C THR A 257 29.51 -19.02 -25.63
N PRO A 258 28.49 -19.07 -26.51
CA PRO A 258 27.73 -20.30 -26.73
C PRO A 258 28.62 -21.32 -27.44
N SER A 259 29.18 -22.26 -26.67
CA SER A 259 29.91 -23.39 -27.23
C SER A 259 28.94 -24.29 -27.99
N LYS A 260 28.99 -24.26 -29.33
CA LYS A 260 28.17 -25.11 -30.19
C LYS A 260 28.50 -26.61 -30.12
N ASN A 261 29.42 -27.08 -29.28
CA ASN A 261 29.86 -28.48 -29.29
C ASN A 261 30.28 -29.05 -27.91
N ARG A 262 29.38 -29.06 -26.92
CA ARG A 262 29.48 -29.98 -25.78
C ARG A 262 28.13 -30.57 -25.39
N ARG A 263 27.57 -31.44 -26.24
CA ARG A 263 26.70 -32.54 -25.76
C ARG A 263 27.61 -33.63 -25.20
N GLY A 264 28.19 -33.33 -24.04
CA GLY A 264 29.14 -34.18 -23.36
C GLY A 264 29.50 -33.49 -22.06
N ARG A 265 28.97 -34.04 -20.97
CA ARG A 265 29.47 -33.87 -19.61
C ARG A 265 31.01 -33.78 -19.66
N PRO A 266 31.69 -32.92 -18.88
CA PRO A 266 33.10 -33.12 -18.62
C PRO A 266 33.24 -34.38 -17.74
N ASP A 267 33.01 -35.56 -18.32
CA ASP A 267 33.58 -36.79 -17.75
C ASP A 267 35.10 -36.62 -17.86
N GLY A 268 35.76 -36.38 -16.73
CA GLY A 268 37.18 -36.67 -16.57
C GLY A 268 38.17 -35.57 -16.96
N ARG A 269 37.86 -34.28 -16.80
CA ARG A 269 38.93 -33.29 -16.54
C ARG A 269 39.00 -33.09 -15.03
N PHE A 270 40.09 -33.54 -14.40
CA PHE A 270 40.43 -33.15 -13.04
C PHE A 270 40.71 -31.64 -13.03
N SER A 271 39.71 -30.81 -12.66
CA SER A 271 39.98 -29.48 -12.12
C SER A 271 40.26 -29.63 -10.62
N GLY A 272 41.14 -28.80 -10.08
CA GLY A 272 41.39 -28.72 -8.64
C GLY A 272 40.33 -27.93 -7.88
N GLU A 273 39.20 -27.62 -8.53
CA GLU A 273 38.09 -26.84 -7.99
C GLU A 273 36.98 -27.80 -7.54
N GLU A 274 36.34 -27.44 -6.43
CA GLU A 274 35.25 -28.21 -5.82
C GLU A 274 34.05 -28.34 -6.79
N PRO A 275 33.41 -29.51 -6.90
CA PRO A 275 32.21 -29.70 -7.73
C PRO A 275 31.11 -28.66 -7.47
N GLU A 276 31.00 -28.20 -6.23
CA GLU A 276 30.03 -27.22 -5.73
C GLU A 276 30.22 -25.83 -6.34
N ALA A 277 31.43 -25.48 -6.79
CA ALA A 277 31.72 -24.21 -7.46
C ALA A 277 31.04 -24.07 -8.83
N TYR A 278 30.58 -25.19 -9.41
CA TYR A 278 29.89 -25.24 -10.70
C TYR A 278 28.37 -25.39 -10.58
N ILE A 279 27.85 -25.47 -9.36
CA ILE A 279 26.41 -25.65 -9.12
C ILE A 279 25.81 -24.30 -8.74
N ALA A 280 24.98 -23.76 -9.62
CA ALA A 280 24.29 -22.50 -9.37
C ALA A 280 23.04 -22.69 -8.50
N VAL A 281 22.86 -21.81 -7.52
CA VAL A 281 21.79 -21.91 -6.52
C VAL A 281 20.75 -20.81 -6.67
N SER A 282 21.19 -19.55 -6.80
CA SER A 282 20.28 -18.40 -6.87
C SER A 282 20.78 -17.31 -7.82
N LEU A 283 19.86 -16.43 -8.21
CA LEU A 283 20.08 -15.33 -9.16
C LEU A 283 19.41 -14.07 -8.63
N ALA A 284 20.12 -12.93 -8.72
CA ALA A 284 19.58 -11.61 -8.43
C ALA A 284 19.95 -10.61 -9.54
N LEU A 285 19.04 -9.68 -9.81
CA LEU A 285 19.32 -8.49 -10.61
C LEU A 285 19.81 -7.38 -9.69
N GLY A 286 20.66 -6.48 -10.19
CA GLY A 286 20.99 -5.27 -9.46
C GLY A 286 19.80 -4.31 -9.34
N ALA A 287 19.97 -3.27 -8.53
CA ALA A 287 18.88 -2.40 -8.09
C ALA A 287 18.40 -1.50 -9.24
N HIS A 288 17.11 -1.59 -9.58
CA HIS A 288 16.52 -0.91 -10.75
C HIS A 288 16.51 0.63 -10.66
N ASP A 289 16.51 1.19 -9.46
CA ASP A 289 16.45 2.63 -9.22
C ASP A 289 17.85 3.29 -9.16
N ALA A 290 18.92 2.52 -9.39
CA ALA A 290 20.28 3.02 -9.32
C ALA A 290 20.68 3.78 -10.60
N GLN A 291 21.57 4.76 -10.44
CA GLN A 291 22.06 5.65 -11.52
C GLN A 291 23.32 5.10 -12.21
N ASP A 292 23.74 3.89 -11.87
CA ASP A 292 24.98 3.24 -12.31
C ASP A 292 24.70 1.99 -13.16
N TRP A 293 25.67 1.08 -13.26
CA TRP A 293 25.53 -0.19 -13.99
C TRP A 293 24.68 -1.24 -13.25
N SER A 294 24.22 -0.97 -12.03
CA SER A 294 23.51 -1.95 -11.19
C SER A 294 22.27 -2.53 -11.88
N PRO A 295 21.36 -1.76 -12.50
CA PRO A 295 20.20 -2.33 -13.20
C PRO A 295 20.55 -3.26 -14.36
N LEU A 296 21.76 -3.13 -14.93
CA LEU A 296 22.30 -3.95 -16.00
C LEU A 296 23.28 -5.01 -15.47
N THR A 297 23.26 -5.32 -14.18
CA THR A 297 24.13 -6.31 -13.56
C THR A 297 23.33 -7.53 -13.11
N LEU A 298 23.77 -8.71 -13.55
CA LEU A 298 23.28 -10.00 -13.05
C LEU A 298 24.26 -10.55 -12.03
N TYR A 299 23.76 -10.96 -10.87
CA TYR A 299 24.52 -11.68 -9.85
C TYR A 299 24.05 -13.13 -9.78
N CYS A 300 24.99 -14.07 -9.70
CA CYS A 300 24.75 -15.51 -9.57
C CYS A 300 25.50 -16.03 -8.35
N LEU A 301 24.81 -16.82 -7.51
CA LEU A 301 25.38 -17.47 -6.34
C LEU A 301 25.59 -18.96 -6.63
N MET A 302 26.79 -19.45 -6.37
CA MET A 302 27.15 -20.87 -6.45
C MET A 302 26.97 -21.56 -5.09
N GLN A 303 26.91 -22.89 -5.10
CA GLN A 303 26.64 -23.70 -3.91
C GLN A 303 27.74 -23.60 -2.82
N ASN A 304 28.98 -23.35 -3.23
CA ASN A 304 30.12 -23.10 -2.34
C ASN A 304 30.09 -21.71 -1.68
N GLY A 305 29.16 -20.83 -2.08
CA GLY A 305 29.07 -19.45 -1.57
C GLY A 305 29.74 -18.40 -2.46
N ASP A 306 30.38 -18.79 -3.57
CA ASP A 306 30.95 -17.84 -4.51
C ASP A 306 29.86 -17.04 -5.23
N ILE A 307 30.07 -15.73 -5.31
CA ILE A 307 29.24 -14.83 -6.09
C ILE A 307 29.96 -14.51 -7.40
N TYR A 308 29.22 -14.47 -8.49
CA TYR A 308 29.67 -14.01 -9.80
C TYR A 308 28.75 -12.92 -10.33
N ALA A 309 29.31 -11.96 -11.08
CA ALA A 309 28.56 -10.88 -11.71
C ALA A 309 28.78 -10.85 -13.23
N VAL A 310 27.76 -10.44 -13.97
CA VAL A 310 27.83 -10.15 -15.41
C VAL A 310 27.24 -8.77 -15.65
N ALA A 311 28.06 -7.85 -16.14
CA ALA A 311 27.67 -6.50 -16.51
C ALA A 311 28.39 -6.05 -17.80
N PRO A 312 27.68 -5.48 -18.79
CA PRO A 312 26.24 -5.20 -18.79
C PRO A 312 25.44 -6.39 -19.36
N TYR A 313 24.37 -6.78 -18.68
CA TYR A 313 23.32 -7.64 -19.21
C TYR A 313 22.10 -6.81 -19.60
N LEU A 314 21.67 -6.94 -20.85
CA LEU A 314 20.45 -6.31 -21.36
C LEU A 314 19.64 -7.34 -22.15
N PRO A 315 18.32 -7.50 -21.87
CA PRO A 315 17.43 -8.33 -22.68
C PRO A 315 17.46 -7.93 -24.16
N GLN A 316 17.20 -8.85 -25.09
CA GLN A 316 17.21 -8.49 -26.51
C GLN A 316 16.20 -7.39 -26.87
N ARG A 317 15.11 -7.32 -26.11
CA ARG A 317 14.12 -6.25 -26.21
C ARG A 317 13.84 -5.74 -24.81
N ALA A 318 14.41 -4.59 -24.50
CA ALA A 318 14.25 -3.95 -23.22
C ALA A 318 13.46 -2.65 -23.37
N GLN A 319 12.54 -2.38 -22.45
CA GLN A 319 11.90 -1.08 -22.25
C GLN A 319 12.60 -0.36 -21.11
N ILE A 320 13.50 0.57 -21.44
CA ILE A 320 14.37 1.25 -20.48
C ILE A 320 13.82 2.66 -20.21
N PRO A 321 13.77 3.13 -18.94
CA PRO A 321 13.43 4.52 -18.62
C PRO A 321 14.43 5.50 -19.26
N LEU A 322 13.92 6.57 -19.89
CA LEU A 322 14.79 7.59 -20.52
C LEU A 322 15.69 8.30 -19.49
N ARG A 323 15.21 8.47 -18.27
CA ARG A 323 15.97 9.04 -17.15
C ARG A 323 17.23 8.23 -16.84
N TYR A 324 17.09 6.91 -16.76
CA TYR A 324 18.21 6.02 -16.47
C TYR A 324 19.32 6.13 -17.52
N LEU A 325 18.99 6.24 -18.81
CA LEU A 325 20.00 6.39 -19.86
C LEU A 325 20.80 7.69 -19.72
N ALA A 326 20.13 8.79 -19.37
CA ALA A 326 20.79 10.07 -19.13
C ALA A 326 21.71 10.01 -17.90
N ASP A 327 21.24 9.39 -16.82
CA ASP A 327 22.01 9.21 -15.58
C ASP A 327 23.24 8.30 -15.81
N LEU A 328 23.07 7.19 -16.53
CA LEU A 328 24.17 6.29 -16.90
C LEU A 328 25.21 7.00 -17.79
N SER A 329 24.77 7.82 -18.74
CA SER A 329 25.66 8.61 -19.61
C SER A 329 26.48 9.63 -18.81
N ALA A 330 25.83 10.31 -17.85
CA ALA A 330 26.51 11.22 -16.93
C ALA A 330 27.52 10.47 -16.04
N HIS A 331 27.13 9.30 -15.51
CA HIS A 331 27.99 8.45 -14.68
C HIS A 331 29.26 8.00 -15.42
N VAL A 332 29.12 7.43 -16.63
CA VAL A 332 30.26 6.98 -17.45
C VAL A 332 31.15 8.16 -17.86
N THR A 333 30.56 9.32 -18.19
CA THR A 333 31.32 10.53 -18.52
C THR A 333 32.13 11.05 -17.34
N ALA A 334 31.58 10.96 -16.11
CA ALA A 334 32.29 11.33 -14.89
C ALA A 334 33.47 10.38 -14.62
N GLN A 335 33.26 9.06 -14.72
CA GLN A 335 34.33 8.06 -14.53
C GLN A 335 35.44 8.15 -15.58
N MET A 336 35.11 8.52 -16.82
CA MET A 336 36.11 8.72 -17.88
C MET A 336 37.09 9.85 -17.54
N ARG A 337 36.67 10.88 -16.79
CA ARG A 337 37.53 11.99 -16.36
C ARG A 337 38.51 11.58 -15.26
N THR A 338 38.17 10.59 -14.46
CA THR A 338 38.97 10.11 -13.31
C THR A 338 39.87 8.91 -13.64
N ALA A 339 39.85 8.41 -14.88
CA ALA A 339 40.62 7.23 -15.28
C ALA A 339 42.12 7.56 -15.50
N GLU A 340 42.98 7.12 -14.58
CA GLU A 340 44.42 7.35 -14.63
C GLU A 340 45.19 6.28 -15.43
N THR A 341 44.86 5.00 -15.23
CA THR A 341 45.59 3.88 -15.85
C THR A 341 45.12 3.58 -17.29
N PRO A 342 46.00 3.12 -18.19
CA PRO A 342 45.64 2.80 -19.57
C PRO A 342 44.59 1.69 -19.71
N GLN A 343 44.62 0.68 -18.83
CA GLN A 343 43.60 -0.38 -18.78
C GLN A 343 42.22 0.18 -18.40
N LYS A 344 42.11 0.94 -17.29
CA LYS A 344 40.85 1.61 -16.92
C LYS A 344 40.35 2.54 -18.02
N ARG A 345 41.23 3.28 -18.72
CA ARG A 345 40.84 4.12 -19.87
C ARG A 345 40.25 3.30 -21.02
N ALA A 346 40.82 2.14 -21.33
CA ALA A 346 40.27 1.26 -22.38
C ALA A 346 38.88 0.72 -22.00
N THR A 347 38.68 0.30 -20.75
CA THR A 347 37.37 -0.12 -20.22
C THR A 347 36.35 1.02 -20.29
N MET A 348 36.72 2.24 -19.85
CA MET A 348 35.85 3.42 -19.90
C MET A 348 35.50 3.83 -21.35
N GLN A 349 36.43 3.67 -22.29
CA GLN A 349 36.15 3.89 -23.72
C GLN A 349 35.15 2.88 -24.28
N ALA A 350 35.27 1.60 -23.90
CA ALA A 350 34.31 0.56 -24.28
C ALA A 350 32.91 0.85 -23.70
N GLN A 351 32.85 1.23 -22.42
CA GLN A 351 31.61 1.67 -21.76
C GLN A 351 30.96 2.88 -22.44
N SER A 352 31.74 3.92 -22.76
CA SER A 352 31.23 5.10 -23.45
C SER A 352 30.71 4.76 -24.86
N SER A 353 31.38 3.86 -25.58
CA SER A 353 30.92 3.37 -26.88
C SER A 353 29.58 2.64 -26.76
N TYR A 354 29.43 1.79 -25.74
CA TYR A 354 28.19 1.07 -25.46
C TYR A 354 27.02 2.02 -25.18
N VAL A 355 27.21 2.98 -24.26
CA VAL A 355 26.17 3.97 -23.91
C VAL A 355 25.78 4.84 -25.11
N ARG A 356 26.76 5.34 -25.88
CA ARG A 356 26.47 6.11 -27.10
C ARG A 356 25.68 5.32 -28.15
N SER A 357 25.90 4.01 -28.24
CA SER A 357 25.11 3.15 -29.12
C SER A 357 23.65 3.08 -28.66
N LEU A 358 23.41 2.95 -27.35
CA LEU A 358 22.06 2.99 -26.78
C LEU A 358 21.39 4.36 -26.96
N GLU A 359 22.11 5.47 -26.75
CA GLU A 359 21.60 6.82 -26.98
C GLU A 359 21.19 7.02 -28.45
N LYS A 360 22.02 6.55 -29.39
CA LYS A 360 21.71 6.61 -30.83
C LYS A 360 20.46 5.80 -31.19
N GLN A 361 20.30 4.61 -30.61
CA GLN A 361 19.09 3.79 -30.77
C GLN A 361 17.86 4.50 -30.19
N SER A 362 18.00 5.18 -29.04
CA SER A 362 16.90 5.90 -28.40
C SER A 362 16.38 7.06 -29.26
N GLN A 363 17.27 7.75 -29.97
CA GLN A 363 16.90 8.85 -30.88
C GLN A 363 16.19 8.35 -32.15
N ALA A 364 16.40 7.09 -32.55
CA ALA A 364 15.80 6.49 -33.73
C ALA A 364 14.45 5.81 -33.46
N THR A 365 14.08 5.60 -32.19
CA THR A 365 12.91 4.84 -31.78
C THR A 365 11.81 5.77 -31.29
N SER A 366 10.55 5.52 -31.68
CA SER A 366 9.42 6.29 -31.17
C SER A 366 9.20 6.03 -29.68
N VAL A 367 9.14 7.10 -28.88
CA VAL A 367 8.85 7.00 -27.44
C VAL A 367 7.47 6.37 -27.23
N SER A 368 7.45 5.24 -26.52
CA SER A 368 6.20 4.55 -26.19
C SER A 368 5.55 5.25 -25.00
N THR A 369 4.40 5.87 -25.23
CA THR A 369 3.55 6.47 -24.18
C THR A 369 2.33 5.57 -23.94
N LEU A 370 2.57 4.31 -23.59
CA LEU A 370 1.48 3.38 -23.27
C LEU A 370 1.10 3.46 -21.78
N SER A 371 -0.02 4.13 -21.53
CA SER A 371 -1.06 3.76 -20.55
C SER A 371 -0.70 3.61 -19.07
N SER A 372 -0.45 4.72 -18.37
CA SER A 372 -1.11 5.10 -17.11
C SER A 372 -0.62 6.51 -16.74
N THR A 373 -1.37 7.28 -15.96
CA THR A 373 -1.02 8.67 -15.59
C THR A 373 0.18 8.80 -14.63
N ARG A 374 1.01 7.76 -14.47
CA ARG A 374 2.09 7.67 -13.47
C ARG A 374 3.43 7.10 -13.95
N ASP A 375 3.52 6.50 -15.14
CA ASP A 375 4.75 5.81 -15.55
C ASP A 375 5.74 6.74 -16.28
N GLU A 376 7.03 6.66 -15.90
CA GLU A 376 8.12 7.39 -16.57
C GLU A 376 8.21 6.99 -18.05
N PRO A 377 8.57 7.91 -18.97
CA PRO A 377 8.65 7.60 -20.39
C PRO A 377 9.78 6.59 -20.64
N THR A 378 9.42 5.47 -21.27
CA THR A 378 10.35 4.39 -21.64
C THR A 378 10.65 4.39 -23.13
N VAL A 379 11.81 3.84 -23.48
CA VAL A 379 12.24 3.62 -24.85
C VAL A 379 12.60 2.16 -25.06
N GLN A 380 12.17 1.60 -26.19
CA GLN A 380 12.52 0.24 -26.57
C GLN A 380 13.95 0.22 -27.12
N LEU A 381 14.81 -0.59 -26.50
CA LEU A 381 16.23 -0.72 -26.85
C LEU A 381 16.62 -2.19 -26.96
N HIS A 382 17.75 -2.43 -27.62
CA HIS A 382 18.36 -3.75 -27.72
C HIS A 382 19.88 -3.67 -27.47
N PRO A 383 20.51 -4.81 -27.11
CA PRO A 383 21.96 -4.86 -26.96
C PRO A 383 22.63 -4.47 -28.29
N PRO A 384 23.60 -3.53 -28.28
CA PRO A 384 24.34 -3.11 -29.46
C PRO A 384 24.90 -4.30 -30.25
N GLU A 385 24.70 -4.30 -31.57
CA GLU A 385 25.17 -5.37 -32.46
C GLU A 385 26.60 -5.14 -32.97
N ASP A 386 26.98 -3.87 -33.12
CA ASP A 386 28.31 -3.45 -33.60
C ASP A 386 29.42 -3.71 -32.56
N LEU A 387 29.04 -3.89 -31.29
CA LEU A 387 29.93 -4.35 -30.24
C LEU A 387 29.85 -5.88 -30.19
N PRO A 388 30.99 -6.59 -30.25
CA PRO A 388 30.97 -8.05 -30.26
C PRO A 388 30.30 -8.59 -29.00
N ARG A 389 29.03 -9.03 -29.14
CA ARG A 389 28.24 -9.75 -28.12
C ARG A 389 28.97 -10.93 -27.48
N ARG A 390 30.09 -11.37 -28.08
CA ARG A 390 30.90 -12.54 -27.74
C ARG A 390 31.98 -12.31 -26.67
N HIS A 391 32.06 -11.11 -26.08
CA HIS A 391 33.08 -10.77 -25.07
C HIS A 391 32.52 -10.21 -23.76
N MET A 392 31.22 -10.36 -23.46
CA MET A 392 30.78 -10.14 -22.06
C MET A 392 31.53 -11.12 -21.18
N THR A 393 32.03 -10.63 -20.06
CA THR A 393 32.93 -11.43 -19.22
C THR A 393 32.35 -11.60 -17.83
N ARG A 394 32.44 -12.83 -17.33
CA ARG A 394 32.08 -13.17 -15.96
C ARG A 394 33.09 -12.52 -15.01
N GLN A 395 32.61 -11.70 -14.07
CA GLN A 395 33.41 -11.08 -13.03
C GLN A 395 33.24 -11.89 -11.73
N GLY A 396 34.35 -12.23 -11.08
CA GLY A 396 34.36 -13.05 -9.86
C GLY A 396 35.24 -14.31 -9.97
N PRO A 397 35.36 -15.08 -8.88
CA PRO A 397 34.55 -14.99 -7.66
C PRO A 397 34.84 -13.72 -6.85
N PHE A 398 33.83 -13.20 -6.17
CA PHE A 398 34.01 -12.02 -5.32
C PHE A 398 34.82 -12.40 -4.06
N LEU A 399 35.83 -11.59 -3.75
CA LEU A 399 36.64 -11.74 -2.54
C LEU A 399 35.88 -11.17 -1.33
N LEU A 400 35.54 -12.01 -0.36
CA LEU A 400 34.93 -11.58 0.89
C LEU A 400 36.04 -11.13 1.87
N GLN A 401 36.05 -9.83 2.23
CA GLN A 401 37.10 -9.23 3.06
C GLN A 401 36.53 -8.37 4.21
N PRO A 402 36.74 -8.73 5.49
CA PRO A 402 37.47 -9.90 5.98
C PRO A 402 36.76 -11.21 5.61
N GLU A 403 37.48 -12.32 5.74
CA GLU A 403 36.89 -13.65 5.57
C GLU A 403 35.72 -13.84 6.56
N PRO A 404 34.56 -14.34 6.10
CA PRO A 404 33.42 -14.58 6.98
C PRO A 404 33.77 -15.50 8.15
N LEU A 405 33.17 -15.27 9.32
CA LEU A 405 33.41 -16.14 10.48
C LEU A 405 32.78 -17.52 10.27
N GLU A 406 33.57 -18.58 10.46
CA GLU A 406 33.03 -19.93 10.55
C GLU A 406 32.38 -20.15 11.93
N LEU A 407 31.04 -20.21 11.95
CA LEU A 407 30.25 -20.39 13.17
C LEU A 407 29.80 -21.86 13.38
N SER A 408 30.43 -22.81 12.69
CA SER A 408 30.10 -24.23 12.81
C SER A 408 30.62 -24.77 14.16
N VAL A 409 29.74 -25.39 14.94
CA VAL A 409 30.14 -26.11 16.15
C VAL A 409 30.74 -27.43 15.70
N HIS A 410 32.07 -27.49 15.56
CA HIS A 410 32.77 -28.75 15.37
C HIS A 410 32.56 -29.64 16.61
N SER A 411 31.49 -30.45 16.64
CA SER A 411 31.59 -31.77 17.24
C SER A 411 32.31 -32.63 16.23
N GLU A 412 33.45 -33.21 16.60
CA GLU A 412 34.41 -33.95 15.76
C GLU A 412 33.83 -35.16 14.98
N ASP A 413 32.50 -35.36 14.96
CA ASP A 413 31.80 -36.56 14.47
C ASP A 413 30.70 -36.32 13.41
N SER A 414 30.54 -35.12 12.82
CA SER A 414 29.63 -34.96 11.67
C SER A 414 30.07 -33.88 10.67
N SER A 415 30.59 -34.33 9.52
CA SER A 415 30.80 -33.56 8.30
C SER A 415 29.45 -33.14 7.68
N ILE A 416 28.79 -32.14 8.26
CA ILE A 416 27.68 -31.48 7.59
C ILE A 416 28.29 -30.33 6.80
N ASP A 417 28.43 -30.54 5.49
CA ASP A 417 28.91 -29.52 4.57
C ASP A 417 27.94 -28.33 4.55
N CYS A 418 28.48 -27.11 4.70
CA CYS A 418 27.73 -25.87 4.78
C CYS A 418 27.56 -25.28 3.38
N PHE A 419 26.38 -25.45 2.77
CA PHE A 419 26.09 -24.93 1.43
C PHE A 419 25.28 -23.64 1.46
N ALA A 420 25.54 -22.75 0.50
CA ALA A 420 24.74 -21.55 0.28
C ALA A 420 23.35 -21.91 -0.29
N CYS A 421 22.29 -21.24 0.19
CA CYS A 421 20.89 -21.52 -0.14
C CYS A 421 20.22 -20.44 -0.98
N ASP A 422 20.38 -19.17 -0.59
CA ASP A 422 19.80 -18.03 -1.29
C ASP A 422 20.61 -16.78 -0.95
N PHE A 423 20.52 -15.76 -1.80
CA PHE A 423 21.07 -14.44 -1.50
C PHE A 423 20.13 -13.34 -1.97
N LEU A 424 20.29 -12.16 -1.36
CA LEU A 424 19.56 -10.97 -1.73
C LEU A 424 20.52 -9.80 -1.86
N PHE A 425 20.39 -9.05 -2.94
CA PHE A 425 21.07 -7.78 -3.15
C PHE A 425 20.06 -6.65 -3.00
N ALA A 426 20.36 -5.67 -2.15
CA ALA A 426 19.57 -4.46 -1.97
C ALA A 426 20.47 -3.23 -2.03
N ARG A 427 20.04 -2.18 -2.75
CA ARG A 427 20.73 -0.89 -2.76
C ARG A 427 19.89 0.12 -2.00
N HIS A 428 20.47 0.72 -0.97
CA HIS A 428 19.84 1.77 -0.19
C HIS A 428 20.31 3.12 -0.70
N SER A 429 19.39 4.07 -0.88
CA SER A 429 19.71 5.43 -1.28
C SER A 429 19.23 6.41 -0.21
N LEU A 430 20.08 7.39 0.09
CA LEU A 430 19.75 8.51 0.97
C LEU A 430 19.70 9.80 0.15
N ALA A 431 18.56 10.47 0.17
CA ALA A 431 18.41 11.79 -0.44
C ALA A 431 19.47 12.74 0.14
N ALA A 432 20.10 13.54 -0.74
CA ALA A 432 21.22 14.40 -0.36
C ALA A 432 20.88 15.23 0.89
N PRO A 433 21.55 15.03 2.04
CA PRO A 433 21.43 15.97 3.15
C PRO A 433 21.79 17.37 2.66
N LYS A 434 21.21 18.41 3.27
CA LYS A 434 21.34 19.84 2.84
C LYS A 434 22.79 20.34 2.64
N GLN A 435 23.80 19.56 3.02
CA GLN A 435 25.23 19.87 2.95
C GLN A 435 25.98 19.13 1.83
N THR A 436 25.42 18.08 1.20
CA THR A 436 26.07 17.37 0.07
C THR A 436 25.38 17.65 -1.26
N ALA A 437 26.17 17.71 -2.33
CA ALA A 437 25.67 17.95 -3.69
C ALA A 437 25.09 16.69 -4.38
N HIS A 438 25.35 15.49 -3.84
CA HIS A 438 25.00 14.22 -4.46
C HIS A 438 24.35 13.24 -3.48
N PRO A 439 23.36 12.43 -3.93
CA PRO A 439 22.78 11.36 -3.13
C PRO A 439 23.82 10.27 -2.83
N VAL A 440 23.78 9.72 -1.62
CA VAL A 440 24.64 8.61 -1.21
C VAL A 440 23.87 7.31 -1.39
N SER A 441 24.53 6.28 -1.92
CA SER A 441 23.95 4.94 -2.04
C SER A 441 24.90 3.87 -1.52
N LEU A 442 24.33 2.80 -0.96
CA LEU A 442 25.06 1.67 -0.38
C LEU A 442 24.42 0.36 -0.85
N GLY A 443 25.21 -0.51 -1.49
CA GLY A 443 24.79 -1.87 -1.85
C GLY A 443 25.06 -2.83 -0.70
N VAL A 444 24.10 -3.71 -0.40
CA VAL A 444 24.20 -4.73 0.65
C VAL A 444 23.79 -6.08 0.09
N PHE A 445 24.64 -7.09 0.33
CA PHE A 445 24.41 -8.50 0.04
C PHE A 445 24.10 -9.22 1.35
N VAL A 446 23.06 -10.05 1.33
CA VAL A 446 22.74 -10.97 2.42
C VAL A 446 22.75 -12.37 1.85
N ILE A 447 23.62 -13.25 2.37
CA ILE A 447 23.79 -14.63 1.92
C ILE A 447 23.35 -15.55 3.05
N VAL A 448 22.52 -16.56 2.76
CA VAL A 448 22.07 -17.53 3.78
C VAL A 448 22.55 -18.92 3.43
N PHE A 449 22.99 -19.66 4.45
CA PHE A 449 23.50 -21.01 4.34
C PHE A 449 22.57 -22.04 5.01
N THR A 450 22.75 -23.31 4.61
CA THR A 450 21.97 -24.47 5.09
C THR A 450 22.03 -24.66 6.60
N ASP A 451 23.11 -24.23 7.25
CA ASP A 451 23.32 -24.36 8.69
C ASP A 451 22.70 -23.18 9.49
N GLY A 452 22.02 -22.24 8.84
CA GLY A 452 21.46 -21.04 9.49
C GLY A 452 22.47 -19.91 9.71
N LYS A 453 23.68 -20.01 9.15
CA LYS A 453 24.62 -18.89 9.02
C LYS A 453 24.09 -17.88 8.00
N ILE A 454 24.24 -16.60 8.30
CA ILE A 454 23.89 -15.48 7.42
C ILE A 454 25.10 -14.54 7.35
N ASP A 455 25.60 -14.29 6.15
CA ASP A 455 26.67 -13.31 5.92
C ASP A 455 26.07 -12.03 5.34
N VAL A 456 26.32 -10.90 6.02
CA VAL A 456 25.91 -9.57 5.57
C VAL A 456 27.15 -8.84 5.05
N CYS A 457 27.17 -8.56 3.75
CA CYS A 457 28.30 -7.95 3.06
C CYS A 457 27.91 -6.61 2.42
N ILE A 458 28.84 -5.67 2.38
CA ILE A 458 28.69 -4.33 1.81
C ILE A 458 29.42 -4.30 0.46
N GLU A 459 28.77 -3.74 -0.55
CA GLU A 459 29.38 -3.41 -1.84
C GLU A 459 30.27 -2.17 -1.66
N THR A 460 31.59 -2.37 -1.61
CA THR A 460 32.56 -1.28 -1.48
C THR A 460 32.78 -0.54 -2.78
N GLU A 461 32.94 -1.27 -3.88
CA GLU A 461 33.06 -0.74 -5.23
C GLU A 461 31.94 -1.32 -6.11
N PRO A 462 31.10 -0.46 -6.73
CA PRO A 462 30.03 -0.94 -7.58
C PRO A 462 30.59 -1.60 -8.84
N ILE A 463 29.99 -2.72 -9.22
CA ILE A 463 30.39 -3.46 -10.43
C ILE A 463 30.21 -2.61 -11.67
N GLN A 464 31.23 -2.63 -12.52
CA GLN A 464 31.26 -1.89 -13.77
C GLN A 464 31.07 -2.82 -14.96
N ALA A 465 30.56 -2.27 -16.07
CA ALA A 465 30.50 -3.00 -17.32
C ALA A 465 31.90 -3.34 -17.84
N SER A 466 32.15 -4.62 -18.11
CA SER A 466 33.44 -5.12 -18.59
C SER A 466 33.29 -6.14 -19.70
N TRP A 467 34.13 -5.99 -20.73
CA TRP A 467 34.23 -6.89 -21.88
C TRP A 467 35.63 -7.52 -22.04
N SER A 468 36.51 -7.32 -21.06
CA SER A 468 37.85 -7.88 -21.04
C SER A 468 37.91 -9.10 -20.14
N ILE A 469 38.65 -10.13 -20.56
CA ILE A 469 38.98 -11.29 -19.73
C ILE A 469 39.69 -10.80 -18.46
N PRO A 470 39.14 -11.01 -17.24
CA PRO A 470 39.81 -10.61 -16.02
C PRO A 470 41.16 -11.31 -15.92
N GLN A 471 42.19 -10.55 -15.57
CA GLN A 471 43.44 -11.12 -15.08
C GLN A 471 43.21 -11.48 -13.61
N ASP A 472 43.74 -12.63 -13.15
CA ASP A 472 43.52 -13.16 -11.77
C ASP A 472 43.91 -12.19 -10.64
N THR A 473 44.58 -11.08 -10.94
CA THR A 473 45.04 -10.07 -9.98
C THR A 473 44.00 -9.01 -9.60
N ASP A 474 42.90 -8.86 -10.35
CA ASP A 474 41.89 -7.79 -10.17
C ASP A 474 40.48 -8.36 -9.89
N LEU A 475 40.33 -9.19 -8.85
CA LEU A 475 39.02 -9.73 -8.45
C LEU A 475 38.17 -8.68 -7.70
N PRO A 476 36.85 -8.60 -7.95
CA PRO A 476 35.97 -7.71 -7.19
C PRO A 476 35.89 -8.17 -5.73
N ALA A 477 35.80 -7.24 -4.79
CA ALA A 477 35.73 -7.55 -3.36
C ALA A 477 34.42 -7.05 -2.73
N LEU A 478 33.89 -7.81 -1.77
CA LEU A 478 32.80 -7.39 -0.88
C LEU A 478 33.33 -7.30 0.54
N THR A 479 32.91 -6.28 1.28
CA THR A 479 33.28 -6.16 2.68
C THR A 479 32.28 -6.86 3.57
N VAL A 480 32.70 -7.91 4.27
CA VAL A 480 31.85 -8.59 5.24
C VAL A 480 31.66 -7.65 6.44
N TYR A 481 30.42 -7.24 6.69
CA TYR A 481 30.06 -6.39 7.81
C TYR A 481 29.89 -7.22 9.08
N GLU A 482 29.09 -8.28 9.00
CA GLU A 482 28.85 -9.21 10.10
C GLU A 482 28.44 -10.59 9.59
N THR A 483 28.67 -11.60 10.43
CA THR A 483 28.16 -12.95 10.24
C THR A 483 27.21 -13.27 11.40
N ILE A 484 25.95 -13.57 11.09
CA ILE A 484 24.89 -13.83 12.05
C ILE A 484 24.59 -15.34 12.06
N LYS A 485 24.52 -15.95 13.26
CA LYS A 485 24.03 -17.33 13.43
C LYS A 485 22.61 -17.30 13.97
N VAL A 486 21.67 -17.78 13.18
CA VAL A 486 20.32 -18.07 13.66
C VAL A 486 20.35 -19.46 14.28
N GLU A 487 19.83 -19.62 15.50
CA GLU A 487 19.73 -20.92 16.19
C GLU A 487 18.81 -21.87 15.41
N THR A 488 19.36 -22.57 14.43
CA THR A 488 18.74 -23.72 13.79
C THR A 488 19.37 -24.97 14.40
N VAL A 489 18.56 -25.83 15.02
CA VAL A 489 19.07 -27.16 15.41
C VAL A 489 19.10 -27.99 14.12
N PRO A 490 20.27 -28.38 13.59
CA PRO A 490 20.32 -29.20 12.39
C PRO A 490 19.66 -30.55 12.70
N VAL A 491 18.54 -30.84 12.05
CA VAL A 491 17.94 -32.17 12.08
C VAL A 491 18.82 -33.07 11.21
N LYS A 492 19.46 -34.07 11.82
CA LYS A 492 20.36 -35.00 11.13
C LYS A 492 19.72 -35.53 9.84
N GLY A 493 20.34 -35.24 8.70
CA GLY A 493 20.01 -35.84 7.40
C GLY A 493 19.14 -35.00 6.45
N ASN A 494 18.68 -33.81 6.84
CA ASN A 494 17.94 -32.90 5.95
C ASN A 494 18.62 -31.54 5.87
N HIS A 495 19.11 -31.15 4.68
CA HIS A 495 19.54 -29.78 4.42
C HIS A 495 18.30 -28.87 4.40
N SER A 496 18.09 -28.09 5.46
CA SER A 496 17.03 -27.09 5.48
C SER A 496 17.39 -25.94 4.55
N ILE A 497 16.63 -25.75 3.47
CA ILE A 497 16.88 -24.64 2.54
C ILE A 497 16.21 -23.39 3.10
N ALA A 498 17.02 -22.39 3.43
CA ALA A 498 16.53 -21.07 3.82
C ALA A 498 16.28 -20.18 2.59
N SER A 499 15.39 -19.20 2.72
CA SER A 499 15.09 -18.25 1.65
C SER A 499 14.96 -16.82 2.18
N LEU A 500 15.24 -15.86 1.31
CA LEU A 500 15.18 -14.43 1.64
C LEU A 500 14.00 -13.75 0.95
N THR A 501 13.33 -12.86 1.69
CA THR A 501 12.25 -12.00 1.18
C THR A 501 12.46 -10.57 1.67
N ARG A 502 12.46 -9.61 0.75
CA ARG A 502 12.57 -8.18 1.06
C ARG A 502 11.22 -7.61 1.50
N ASP A 503 11.25 -6.65 2.41
CA ASP A 503 10.06 -5.90 2.74
C ASP A 503 9.63 -4.91 1.63
N PRO A 504 8.34 -4.84 1.28
CA PRO A 504 7.86 -3.92 0.24
C PRO A 504 7.75 -2.45 0.69
N LEU A 505 7.69 -2.18 2.00
CA LEU A 505 7.62 -0.82 2.57
C LEU A 505 8.99 -0.32 3.04
N TYR A 506 9.80 -1.21 3.61
CA TYR A 506 11.06 -0.88 4.26
C TYR A 506 12.25 -1.51 3.53
N ASP A 507 12.96 -0.69 2.76
CA ASP A 507 14.12 -1.14 2.02
C ASP A 507 15.19 -1.82 2.88
N ASP A 508 15.30 -1.42 4.16
CA ASP A 508 16.25 -1.84 5.20
C ASP A 508 15.86 -3.11 5.97
N THR A 509 14.77 -3.77 5.59
CA THR A 509 14.20 -4.90 6.34
C THR A 509 14.12 -6.15 5.46
N ILE A 510 14.66 -7.25 5.95
CA ILE A 510 14.74 -8.52 5.22
C ILE A 510 14.26 -9.66 6.11
N TYR A 511 13.40 -10.53 5.58
CA TYR A 511 12.90 -11.72 6.26
C TYR A 511 13.65 -12.96 5.79
N VAL A 512 14.07 -13.77 6.76
CA VAL A 512 14.72 -15.06 6.54
C VAL A 512 13.77 -16.16 6.96
N GLN A 513 13.34 -16.98 6.00
CA GLN A 513 12.53 -18.16 6.22
C GLN A 513 13.43 -19.39 6.23
N HIS A 514 13.27 -20.26 7.22
CA HIS A 514 13.96 -21.55 7.32
C HIS A 514 13.01 -22.62 7.89
N SER A 515 13.44 -23.88 7.94
CA SER A 515 12.60 -25.02 8.38
C SER A 515 12.04 -24.89 9.80
N LEU A 516 12.76 -24.19 10.69
CA LEU A 516 12.42 -24.04 12.10
C LEU A 516 11.70 -22.73 12.43
N GLY A 517 11.43 -21.88 11.43
CA GLY A 517 10.79 -20.59 11.67
C GLY A 517 11.20 -19.47 10.73
N ALA A 518 10.86 -18.25 11.15
CA ALA A 518 11.15 -17.04 10.41
C ALA A 518 11.77 -15.97 11.32
N HIS A 519 12.82 -15.32 10.82
CA HIS A 519 13.52 -14.21 11.47
C HIS A 519 13.45 -12.97 10.59
N CYS A 520 13.44 -11.79 11.21
CA CYS A 520 13.52 -10.50 10.54
C CYS A 520 14.84 -9.83 10.90
N LEU A 521 15.53 -9.35 9.86
CA LEU A 521 16.79 -8.60 9.94
C LEU A 521 16.46 -7.13 9.66
N VAL A 522 16.73 -6.27 10.64
CA VAL A 522 16.54 -4.81 10.52
C VAL A 522 17.92 -4.15 10.39
N LEU A 523 18.30 -3.83 9.17
CA LEU A 523 19.61 -3.25 8.83
C LEU A 523 19.67 -1.73 9.03
N GLY A 524 18.50 -1.09 9.20
CA GLY A 524 18.38 0.37 9.32
C GLY A 524 19.13 0.98 10.51
N THR A 525 19.46 0.17 11.52
CA THR A 525 20.20 0.57 12.73
C THR A 525 21.58 1.10 12.40
N TRP A 526 22.29 0.47 11.46
CA TRP A 526 23.65 0.85 11.07
C TRP A 526 23.74 1.41 9.65
N ILE A 527 22.88 0.98 8.71
CA ILE A 527 22.91 1.45 7.31
C ILE A 527 22.72 2.98 7.24
N ARG A 528 21.73 3.53 7.96
CA ARG A 528 21.43 4.96 7.89
C ARG A 528 22.54 5.83 8.52
N PRO A 529 23.04 5.55 9.74
CA PRO A 529 24.21 6.25 10.27
C PRO A 529 25.44 6.13 9.36
N LEU A 530 25.68 4.96 8.77
CA LEU A 530 26.80 4.75 7.85
C LEU A 530 26.67 5.60 6.58
N MET A 531 25.50 5.63 5.95
CA MET A 531 25.27 6.49 4.77
C MET A 531 25.37 7.98 5.09
N LEU A 532 24.93 8.40 6.28
CA LEU A 532 25.12 9.79 6.75
C LEU A 532 26.60 10.11 6.95
N ALA A 533 27.37 9.19 7.53
CA ALA A 533 28.81 9.35 7.71
C ALA A 533 29.57 9.35 6.36
N MET A 534 29.12 8.55 5.38
CA MET A 534 29.66 8.56 4.01
C MET A 534 29.37 9.86 3.26
N ALA A 535 28.30 10.57 3.63
CA ALA A 535 28.02 11.91 3.13
C ALA A 535 28.91 12.99 3.78
N GLY A 536 29.45 12.72 4.97
CA GLY A 536 30.31 13.61 5.74
C GLY A 536 31.80 13.39 5.48
N GLU A 537 32.61 13.53 6.54
CA GLU A 537 34.07 13.32 6.46
C GLU A 537 34.45 11.85 6.66
N ALA A 538 35.55 11.39 6.04
CA ALA A 538 36.04 10.01 6.18
C ALA A 538 36.31 9.58 7.64
N SER A 539 36.63 10.53 8.53
CA SER A 539 36.78 10.31 9.97
C SER A 539 35.48 9.85 10.64
N GLU A 540 34.33 10.34 10.16
CA GLU A 540 33.01 9.99 10.69
C GLU A 540 32.62 8.56 10.31
N VAL A 541 33.00 8.10 9.11
CA VAL A 541 32.81 6.71 8.66
C VAL A 541 33.58 5.77 9.60
N ALA A 542 34.85 6.06 9.86
CA ALA A 542 35.66 5.27 10.78
C ALA A 542 35.10 5.27 12.21
N LYS A 543 34.55 6.40 12.67
CA LYS A 543 33.90 6.49 13.99
C LYS A 543 32.64 5.64 14.05
N THR A 544 31.81 5.65 13.00
CA THR A 544 30.56 4.89 12.92
C THR A 544 30.82 3.39 12.85
N ILE A 545 31.80 2.94 12.05
CA ILE A 545 32.20 1.53 12.00
C ILE A 545 32.75 1.07 13.36
N ARG A 546 33.52 1.90 14.07
CA ARG A 546 34.01 1.60 15.43
C ARG A 546 32.92 1.53 16.51
N GLN A 547 31.71 2.03 16.22
CA GLN A 547 30.58 1.88 17.15
C GLN A 547 30.02 0.45 17.15
N ASP A 548 30.38 -0.38 16.16
CA ASP A 548 30.07 -1.81 16.09
C ASP A 548 28.59 -2.11 16.39
N THR A 549 27.71 -1.41 15.68
CA THR A 549 26.25 -1.52 15.87
C THR A 549 25.74 -2.74 15.11
N PRO A 550 25.29 -3.81 15.77
CA PRO A 550 24.88 -5.04 15.08
C PRO A 550 23.55 -4.85 14.33
N THR A 551 23.26 -5.74 13.38
CA THR A 551 21.91 -5.87 12.83
C THR A 551 20.94 -6.38 13.91
N ASP A 552 19.79 -5.74 14.01
CA ASP A 552 18.72 -6.20 14.90
C ASP A 552 18.04 -7.44 14.30
N VAL A 553 18.19 -8.58 14.98
CA VAL A 553 17.59 -9.86 14.60
C VAL A 553 16.39 -10.15 15.48
N VAL A 554 15.20 -10.10 14.87
CA VAL A 554 13.93 -10.35 15.57
C VAL A 554 13.37 -11.70 15.15
N CYS A 555 13.21 -12.62 16.10
CA CYS A 555 12.54 -13.88 15.84
C CYS A 555 11.02 -13.68 15.79
N ILE A 556 10.39 -13.96 14.65
CA ILE A 556 8.96 -13.76 14.46
C ILE A 556 8.19 -15.02 14.82
N LEU A 557 8.66 -16.16 14.32
CA LEU A 557 8.01 -17.44 14.50
C LEU A 557 9.07 -18.51 14.77
N ARG A 558 8.88 -19.29 15.83
CA ARG A 558 9.63 -20.53 16.08
C ARG A 558 8.66 -21.70 16.02
N THR A 559 8.97 -22.69 15.20
CA THR A 559 8.21 -23.94 15.18
C THR A 559 8.81 -24.89 16.23
N SER A 560 8.01 -25.29 17.23
CA SER A 560 8.41 -26.30 18.20
C SER A 560 7.94 -27.67 17.70
N ALA A 561 8.81 -28.52 17.18
CA ALA A 561 8.38 -29.78 16.59
C ALA A 561 8.77 -31.01 17.42
N SER A 562 7.78 -31.85 17.70
CA SER A 562 7.91 -33.29 17.97
C SER A 562 8.04 -34.13 16.68
N SER A 563 7.71 -33.56 15.51
CA SER A 563 7.89 -34.12 14.16
C SER A 563 8.39 -33.02 13.19
N ALA A 564 9.69 -32.99 12.90
CA ALA A 564 10.35 -31.87 12.21
C ALA A 564 9.84 -31.56 10.78
N HIS A 565 9.21 -32.52 10.08
CA HIS A 565 8.83 -32.39 8.67
C HIS A 565 7.49 -31.70 8.39
N GLU A 566 6.55 -31.74 9.35
CA GLU A 566 5.19 -31.20 9.13
C GLU A 566 5.13 -29.69 9.34
N MET A 567 6.12 -29.12 10.04
CA MET A 567 6.16 -27.71 10.43
C MET A 567 7.20 -26.88 9.66
N GLU A 568 7.80 -27.42 8.59
CA GLU A 568 8.63 -26.63 7.67
C GLU A 568 7.81 -25.48 7.07
N LEU A 569 8.39 -24.29 6.94
CA LEU A 569 7.74 -23.17 6.28
C LEU A 569 7.92 -23.26 4.77
N ASP A 570 6.83 -23.22 4.02
CA ASP A 570 6.81 -23.29 2.54
C ASP A 570 6.56 -21.91 1.90
N ALA A 571 5.96 -20.97 2.62
CA ALA A 571 5.74 -19.60 2.14
C ALA A 571 5.79 -18.54 3.25
N LEU A 572 6.36 -17.39 2.92
CA LEU A 572 6.31 -16.14 3.68
C LEU A 572 5.93 -15.01 2.72
N LEU A 573 4.91 -14.25 3.07
CA LEU A 573 4.30 -13.23 2.22
C LEU A 573 4.02 -11.96 3.00
N LEU A 574 4.31 -10.81 2.40
CA LEU A 574 4.04 -9.50 2.97
C LEU A 574 2.90 -8.85 2.18
N ILE A 575 1.86 -8.47 2.90
CA ILE A 575 0.69 -7.76 2.40
C ILE A 575 0.96 -6.28 2.66
N ASN A 576 0.90 -5.47 1.60
CA ASN A 576 0.95 -4.02 1.69
C ASN A 576 -0.20 -3.46 0.85
N ASP A 577 -1.39 -3.42 1.43
CA ASP A 577 -2.60 -2.91 0.79
C ASP A 577 -3.28 -1.89 1.71
N VAL A 578 -3.87 -0.85 1.13
CA VAL A 578 -4.49 0.25 1.90
C VAL A 578 -5.66 -0.24 2.76
N TYR A 579 -6.37 -1.28 2.32
CA TYR A 579 -7.49 -1.87 3.05
C TYR A 579 -7.09 -3.06 3.91
N LEU A 580 -6.25 -3.97 3.42
CA LEU A 580 -5.81 -5.13 4.20
C LEU A 580 -4.76 -4.73 5.26
N GLY A 581 -4.17 -3.54 5.13
CA GLY A 581 -3.10 -3.06 5.98
C GLY A 581 -1.76 -3.72 5.64
N TYR A 582 -0.79 -3.47 6.50
CA TYR A 582 0.54 -4.06 6.43
C TYR A 582 0.55 -5.33 7.30
N SER A 583 0.66 -6.51 6.68
CA SER A 583 0.54 -7.80 7.38
C SER A 583 1.51 -8.84 6.83
N LEU A 584 1.96 -9.74 7.69
CA LEU A 584 2.82 -10.87 7.36
C LEU A 584 2.00 -12.16 7.38
N LEU A 585 2.09 -12.95 6.31
CA LEU A 585 1.44 -14.25 6.17
C LEU A 585 2.51 -15.33 6.03
N MET A 586 2.44 -16.36 6.85
CA MET A 586 3.33 -17.51 6.82
C MET A 586 2.52 -18.79 6.66
N MET A 587 3.03 -19.74 5.87
CA MET A 587 2.39 -21.02 5.62
C MET A 587 3.37 -22.16 5.84
N THR A 588 2.96 -23.16 6.60
CA THR A 588 3.74 -24.40 6.79
C THR A 588 3.45 -25.41 5.68
N ARG A 589 4.28 -26.45 5.59
CA ARG A 589 4.12 -27.59 4.68
C ARG A 589 2.86 -28.40 4.93
N ALA A 590 2.38 -28.43 6.18
CA ALA A 590 1.05 -28.95 6.55
C ALA A 590 -0.10 -27.99 6.20
N LEU A 591 0.18 -26.92 5.44
CA LEU A 591 -0.76 -25.86 5.06
C LEU A 591 -1.33 -25.08 6.26
N GLN A 592 -0.65 -25.09 7.42
CA GLN A 592 -1.08 -24.24 8.52
C GLN A 592 -0.69 -22.79 8.23
N CYS A 593 -1.65 -21.89 8.35
CA CYS A 593 -1.47 -20.48 8.05
C CYS A 593 -1.37 -19.65 9.34
N VAL A 594 -0.36 -18.79 9.43
CA VAL A 594 -0.17 -17.81 10.50
C VAL A 594 -0.13 -16.42 9.88
N ALA A 595 -1.06 -15.55 10.28
CA ALA A 595 -1.14 -14.17 9.80
C ALA A 595 -0.95 -13.19 10.96
N LEU A 596 -0.03 -12.23 10.80
CA LEU A 596 0.35 -11.23 11.79
C LEU A 596 0.19 -9.83 11.21
N GLU A 597 -0.54 -8.95 11.88
CA GLU A 597 -0.58 -7.53 11.50
C GLU A 597 0.72 -6.85 11.95
N LEU A 598 1.41 -6.19 11.03
CA LEU A 598 2.66 -5.49 11.28
C LEU A 598 2.39 -4.00 11.52
N SER A 599 3.13 -3.41 12.45
CA SER A 599 3.04 -1.97 12.74
C SER A 599 3.90 -1.17 11.78
N ILE A 600 3.35 -0.08 11.26
CA ILE A 600 4.10 0.91 10.48
C ILE A 600 5.02 1.69 11.44
N ARG A 601 6.31 1.74 11.15
CA ARG A 601 7.31 2.55 11.86
C ARG A 601 6.90 4.03 11.79
N LEU A 602 6.56 4.62 12.93
CA LEU A 602 6.26 6.05 13.03
C LEU A 602 7.58 6.84 12.92
N ALA A 603 7.63 7.82 12.02
CA ALA A 603 8.81 8.66 11.79
C ALA A 603 9.37 9.34 13.05
N ALA A 604 8.59 9.43 14.13
CA ALA A 604 9.01 9.95 15.43
C ALA A 604 10.03 9.07 16.17
N GLU A 605 10.08 7.77 15.91
CA GLU A 605 11.11 6.87 16.47
C GLU A 605 12.43 6.89 15.67
N MET A 606 12.40 7.52 14.48
CA MET A 606 13.53 7.65 13.57
C MET A 606 14.20 9.02 13.69
N GLY A 607 14.79 9.29 14.86
CA GLY A 607 15.96 10.17 14.96
C GLY A 607 15.78 11.64 14.57
N TYR A 608 14.64 12.27 14.90
CA TYR A 608 14.68 13.66 15.36
C TYR A 608 14.72 13.64 16.90
N ALA A 609 15.86 13.17 17.44
CA ALA A 609 16.38 13.83 18.63
C ALA A 609 16.87 15.20 18.17
N ASP A 610 15.93 16.08 17.80
CA ASP A 610 16.21 17.50 17.78
C ASP A 610 16.72 17.80 19.18
N GLU A 611 17.92 18.38 19.21
CA GLU A 611 18.47 19.05 20.36
C GLU A 611 17.38 19.98 20.90
N LEU A 612 16.60 19.49 21.88
CA LEU A 612 15.87 20.37 22.77
C LEU A 612 16.95 21.26 23.37
N PRO A 613 16.95 22.57 23.09
CA PRO A 613 17.87 23.46 23.77
C PRO A 613 17.65 23.26 25.26
N PRO A 614 18.71 23.23 26.09
CA PRO A 614 18.54 23.03 27.51
C PRO A 614 17.57 24.10 27.98
N LEU A 615 16.40 23.68 28.49
CA LEU A 615 15.44 24.54 29.14
C LEU A 615 16.14 25.12 30.37
N THR A 616 16.82 26.25 30.14
CA THR A 616 17.23 27.17 31.18
C THR A 616 15.98 27.85 31.69
N ASP A 617 15.88 27.84 33.01
CA ASP A 617 14.90 28.51 33.87
C ASP A 617 13.54 27.82 34.07
N GLY A 618 13.50 27.10 35.19
CA GLY A 618 12.61 27.54 36.27
C GLY A 618 11.29 26.78 36.41
N THR A 619 11.36 25.47 36.65
CA THR A 619 10.45 24.76 37.59
C THR A 619 10.98 23.34 37.83
N HIS A 620 11.13 22.99 39.11
CA HIS A 620 11.69 21.71 39.54
C HIS A 620 10.80 20.51 39.13
N GLU A 621 11.12 19.85 38.03
CA GLU A 621 10.78 18.43 37.87
C GLU A 621 11.83 17.57 38.60
N PRO A 622 11.43 16.51 39.34
CA PRO A 622 12.38 15.65 40.02
C PRO A 622 13.11 14.78 38.99
N GLY A 623 14.38 15.10 38.75
CA GLY A 623 15.26 14.34 37.86
C GLY A 623 15.33 12.84 38.17
N ALA A 624 15.70 12.07 37.16
CA ALA A 624 15.88 10.62 37.22
C ALA A 624 16.70 10.17 38.45
N TYR A 625 16.37 9.02 39.02
CA TYR A 625 17.03 8.51 40.22
C TYR A 625 18.51 8.18 39.94
N ILE A 626 19.43 9.03 40.39
CA ILE A 626 20.88 8.86 40.20
C ILE A 626 21.44 7.94 41.30
N SER A 627 21.67 6.67 40.99
CA SER A 627 22.31 5.68 41.89
C SER A 627 23.66 6.18 42.43
N LEU A 628 23.91 6.00 43.73
CA LEU A 628 25.25 6.22 44.32
C LEU A 628 26.26 5.19 43.83
N VAL A 629 25.76 4.04 43.37
CA VAL A 629 26.55 2.95 42.80
C VAL A 629 26.75 3.23 41.31
N ALA A 630 27.83 3.94 40.96
CA ALA A 630 28.19 4.22 39.57
C ALA A 630 28.62 2.94 38.80
N LYS A 631 28.39 2.92 37.48
CA LYS A 631 28.99 1.96 36.54
C LYS A 631 30.47 2.32 36.35
N PRO A 632 31.41 1.37 36.25
CA PRO A 632 31.21 -0.07 35.98
C PRO A 632 30.96 -0.96 37.23
N THR A 633 30.60 -2.22 36.98
CA THR A 633 30.36 -3.27 37.98
C THR A 633 31.60 -3.49 38.87
N PHE A 634 31.38 -3.57 40.19
CA PHE A 634 32.48 -3.77 41.15
C PHE A 634 33.14 -5.12 40.95
N ARG A 635 34.45 -5.12 40.73
CA ARG A 635 35.28 -6.33 40.73
C ARG A 635 35.99 -6.44 42.08
N PRO A 636 35.83 -7.54 42.82
CA PRO A 636 36.55 -7.74 44.07
C PRO A 636 38.06 -7.79 43.81
N PRO A 637 38.90 -7.30 44.74
CA PRO A 637 40.36 -7.39 44.62
C PRO A 637 40.82 -8.84 44.35
N GLU A 638 41.79 -9.02 43.45
CA GLU A 638 42.25 -10.34 42.97
C GLU A 638 42.69 -11.29 44.11
N LEU A 639 43.26 -10.74 45.18
CA LEU A 639 43.64 -11.48 46.39
C LEU A 639 42.47 -12.21 47.06
N LEU A 640 41.24 -11.69 46.91
CA LEU A 640 40.01 -12.26 47.48
C LEU A 640 39.22 -13.10 46.45
N SER A 641 39.50 -12.96 45.16
CA SER A 641 38.82 -13.70 44.08
C SER A 641 39.60 -14.92 43.58
N ALA A 642 40.89 -15.04 43.88
CA ALA A 642 41.70 -16.20 43.55
C ALA A 642 41.20 -17.46 44.27
N ALA A 643 40.92 -18.53 43.51
CA ALA A 643 40.47 -19.83 44.03
C ALA A 643 41.48 -20.51 44.99
N ARG A 644 42.73 -20.05 45.01
CA ARG A 644 43.75 -20.42 46.01
C ARG A 644 43.76 -19.33 47.09
N GLY A 645 42.77 -19.35 47.98
CA GLY A 645 42.68 -18.39 49.08
C GLY A 645 43.90 -18.41 49.99
N LEU A 646 44.30 -17.22 50.46
CA LEU A 646 45.41 -16.91 51.39
C LEU A 646 46.80 -17.50 50.98
N PRO A 647 47.91 -16.82 51.31
CA PRO A 647 49.23 -17.25 50.84
C PRO A 647 49.56 -18.68 51.30
N SER A 648 50.06 -19.49 50.36
CA SER A 648 50.37 -20.92 50.48
C SER A 648 51.56 -21.27 51.39
N SER A 649 52.13 -20.28 52.07
CA SER A 649 53.38 -20.41 52.84
C SER A 649 53.12 -20.43 54.35
N THR A 650 52.26 -21.33 54.83
CA THR A 650 52.11 -21.59 56.29
C THR A 650 53.12 -22.60 56.83
N ARG A 651 53.95 -23.22 55.97
CA ARG A 651 55.05 -24.09 56.41
C ARG A 651 56.35 -23.31 56.40
N MET A 652 56.86 -23.01 57.59
CA MET A 652 58.20 -22.46 57.79
C MET A 652 59.22 -23.49 57.28
N ILE A 653 59.70 -23.32 56.04
CA ILE A 653 60.75 -24.18 55.48
C ILE A 653 62.07 -23.64 56.04
N VAL A 654 62.67 -24.41 56.95
CA VAL A 654 64.03 -24.16 57.45
C VAL A 654 64.97 -24.03 56.25
N PRO A 655 65.96 -23.10 56.27
CA PRO A 655 66.93 -22.97 55.19
C PRO A 655 67.49 -24.35 54.77
N PRO A 656 67.69 -24.60 53.46
CA PRO A 656 68.04 -25.93 52.96
C PRO A 656 69.35 -26.48 53.54
N SER A 657 70.19 -25.64 54.14
CA SER A 657 71.42 -25.99 54.86
C SER A 657 71.21 -26.71 56.21
N GLN A 658 69.98 -26.75 56.77
CA GLN A 658 69.69 -27.31 58.10
C GLN A 658 68.62 -28.41 58.14
N LYS A 659 68.30 -29.06 57.01
CA LYS A 659 67.39 -30.23 57.03
C LYS A 659 67.98 -31.36 57.88
N GLY A 660 67.36 -31.64 59.03
CA GLY A 660 67.64 -32.81 59.88
C GLY A 660 68.58 -32.60 61.07
N ARG A 661 68.89 -31.36 61.48
CA ARG A 661 69.62 -31.05 62.72
C ARG A 661 68.80 -30.13 63.63
N ASP A 662 69.03 -30.20 64.94
CA ASP A 662 68.42 -29.29 65.93
C ASP A 662 68.70 -27.83 65.54
N LEU A 663 67.66 -27.00 65.62
CA LEU A 663 67.61 -25.64 65.09
C LEU A 663 68.55 -24.73 65.90
N GLN A 664 69.79 -24.54 65.43
CA GLN A 664 70.75 -23.63 66.05
C GLN A 664 70.53 -22.20 65.56
N ILE A 665 70.39 -21.25 66.49
CA ILE A 665 70.21 -19.82 66.19
C ILE A 665 71.52 -19.26 65.65
N THR A 666 71.63 -19.20 64.33
CA THR A 666 72.74 -18.54 63.62
C THR A 666 72.29 -17.21 63.00
N PRO A 667 73.20 -16.26 62.71
CA PRO A 667 72.86 -14.99 62.07
C PRO A 667 72.08 -15.16 60.75
N GLU A 668 72.38 -16.21 59.99
CA GLU A 668 71.70 -16.55 58.73
C GLU A 668 70.25 -17.01 58.97
N THR A 669 70.00 -17.83 60.00
CA THR A 669 68.63 -18.24 60.37
C THR A 669 67.79 -17.05 60.84
N LEU A 670 68.38 -16.10 61.56
CA LEU A 670 67.71 -14.87 61.98
C LEU A 670 67.40 -13.93 60.80
N GLN A 671 68.29 -13.81 59.81
CA GLN A 671 68.02 -13.05 58.59
C GLN A 671 66.91 -13.68 57.75
N PHE A 672 66.89 -15.01 57.64
CA PHE A 672 65.82 -15.73 56.94
C PHE A 672 64.46 -15.55 57.64
N LEU A 673 64.42 -15.69 58.96
CA LEU A 673 63.23 -15.39 59.78
C LEU A 673 62.80 -13.93 59.62
N GLY A 674 63.73 -12.99 59.63
CA GLY A 674 63.45 -11.56 59.40
C GLY A 674 62.77 -11.32 58.04
N LYS A 675 63.31 -11.90 56.96
CA LYS A 675 62.73 -11.81 55.61
C LYS A 675 61.36 -12.48 55.52
N ALA A 676 61.17 -13.63 56.15
CA ALA A 676 59.89 -14.33 56.17
C ALA A 676 58.80 -13.55 56.93
N VAL A 677 59.16 -12.98 58.09
CA VAL A 677 58.27 -12.11 58.88
C VAL A 677 57.92 -10.84 58.11
N GLU A 678 58.88 -10.26 57.39
CA GLU A 678 58.64 -9.07 56.57
C GLU A 678 57.71 -9.34 55.38
N GLN A 679 57.85 -10.51 54.75
CA GLN A 679 56.95 -10.95 53.69
C GLN A 679 55.53 -11.18 54.21
N LEU A 680 55.37 -11.89 55.34
CA LEU A 680 54.07 -12.06 55.99
C LEU A 680 53.44 -10.72 56.38
N ARG A 681 54.22 -9.76 56.88
CA ARG A 681 53.74 -8.40 57.20
C ARG A 681 53.31 -7.60 55.97
N ARG A 682 53.87 -7.88 54.78
CA ARG A 682 53.40 -7.28 53.52
C ARG A 682 52.08 -7.91 53.09
N GLU A 683 52.01 -9.25 53.08
CA GLU A 683 50.80 -9.99 52.71
C GLU A 683 49.60 -9.67 53.62
N ILE A 684 49.81 -9.51 54.93
CA ILE A 684 48.76 -9.07 55.87
C ILE A 684 48.28 -7.66 55.55
N ARG A 685 49.19 -6.72 55.21
CA ARG A 685 48.79 -5.36 54.85
C ARG A 685 47.97 -5.32 53.57
N ASP A 686 48.37 -6.11 52.57
CA ASP A 686 47.66 -6.19 51.29
C ASP A 686 46.27 -6.81 51.46
N LEU A 687 46.14 -7.83 52.34
CA LEU A 687 44.85 -8.42 52.71
C LEU A 687 43.93 -7.41 53.41
N VAL A 688 44.46 -6.66 54.37
CA VAL A 688 43.68 -5.62 55.10
C VAL A 688 43.24 -4.51 54.14
N ALA A 689 44.10 -4.08 53.21
CA ALA A 689 43.75 -3.11 52.19
C ALA A 689 42.63 -3.62 51.26
N ALA A 690 42.71 -4.88 50.81
CA ALA A 690 41.67 -5.52 50.00
C ALA A 690 40.33 -5.63 50.75
N ALA A 691 40.36 -6.00 52.04
CA ALA A 691 39.17 -6.06 52.89
C ALA A 691 38.51 -4.69 53.06
N ASN A 692 39.30 -3.63 53.25
CA ASN A 692 38.79 -2.26 53.39
C ASN A 692 38.07 -1.78 52.11
N VAL A 693 38.55 -2.16 50.93
CA VAL A 693 37.90 -1.82 49.64
C VAL A 693 36.53 -2.49 49.53
N VAL A 694 36.41 -3.77 49.92
CA VAL A 694 35.13 -4.50 49.92
C VAL A 694 34.18 -3.90 50.97
N GLN A 695 34.68 -3.56 52.15
CA GLN A 695 33.89 -2.95 53.21
C GLN A 695 33.35 -1.56 52.82
N ALA A 696 34.18 -0.71 52.22
CA ALA A 696 33.76 0.59 51.71
C ALA A 696 32.68 0.45 50.61
N ARG A 697 32.79 -0.57 49.75
CA ARG A 697 31.76 -0.87 48.75
C ARG A 697 30.45 -1.33 49.38
N LEU A 698 30.51 -2.20 50.39
CA LEU A 698 29.34 -2.68 51.13
C LEU A 698 28.60 -1.51 51.80
N GLU A 699 29.33 -0.62 52.47
CA GLU A 699 28.74 0.58 53.09
C GLU A 699 28.01 1.46 52.06
N LEU A 700 28.59 1.64 50.87
CA LEU A 700 27.99 2.40 49.80
C LEU A 700 26.71 1.71 49.27
N GLN A 701 26.72 0.39 49.13
CA GLN A 701 25.53 -0.39 48.76
C GLN A 701 24.44 -0.33 49.82
N MET A 702 24.77 -0.38 51.11
CA MET A 702 23.80 -0.23 52.20
C MET A 702 23.15 1.15 52.23
N ARG A 703 23.93 2.21 51.97
CA ARG A 703 23.40 3.58 51.85
C ARG A 703 22.48 3.74 50.64
N GLU A 704 22.86 3.16 49.50
CA GLU A 704 22.03 3.15 48.30
C GLU A 704 20.71 2.38 48.52
N LEU A 705 20.76 1.20 49.14
CA LEU A 705 19.58 0.41 49.48
C LEU A 705 18.62 1.18 50.41
N SER A 706 19.16 1.85 51.42
CA SER A 706 18.37 2.68 52.34
C SER A 706 17.67 3.83 51.60
N ARG A 707 18.36 4.44 50.62
CA ARG A 707 17.79 5.50 49.78
C ARG A 707 16.73 4.97 48.82
N GLN A 708 16.94 3.78 48.24
CA GLN A 708 15.96 3.09 47.40
C GLN A 708 14.70 2.76 48.19
N LEU A 709 14.83 2.21 49.41
CA LEU A 709 13.69 1.92 50.29
C LEU A 709 12.93 3.19 50.68
N SER A 710 13.63 4.27 51.02
CA SER A 710 13.00 5.57 51.31
C SER A 710 12.24 6.13 50.11
N LYS A 711 12.81 6.01 48.89
CA LYS A 711 12.15 6.43 47.66
C LYS A 711 10.97 5.54 47.28
N LEU A 712 11.06 4.24 47.54
CA LEU A 712 9.98 3.28 47.30
C LEU A 712 8.82 3.55 48.25
N GLU A 713 9.09 3.90 49.51
CA GLU A 713 8.06 4.31 50.47
C GLU A 713 7.41 5.65 50.08
N GLN A 714 8.18 6.64 49.60
CA GLN A 714 7.64 7.87 49.03
C GLN A 714 6.79 7.62 47.77
N ALA A 715 7.21 6.71 46.90
CA ALA A 715 6.44 6.30 45.72
C ALA A 715 5.15 5.58 46.12
N ARG A 716 5.21 4.68 47.12
CA ARG A 716 4.06 3.98 47.68
C ARG A 716 3.04 4.96 48.26
N GLN A 717 3.48 5.97 49.01
CA GLN A 717 2.63 7.01 49.56
C GLN A 717 2.01 7.92 48.49
N ARG A 718 2.72 8.19 47.38
CA ARG A 718 2.16 8.86 46.19
C ARG A 718 1.17 7.98 45.41
N MET A 719 1.32 6.66 45.51
CA MET A 719 0.42 5.70 44.85
C MET A 719 -0.85 5.37 45.66
N LEU A 720 -0.89 5.61 46.98
CA LEU A 720 -2.09 5.38 47.81
C LEU A 720 -3.34 6.18 47.36
N PRO A 721 -3.25 7.45 46.93
CA PRO A 721 -4.38 8.17 46.33
C PRO A 721 -4.72 7.73 44.88
N SER A 722 -3.87 6.89 44.27
CA SER A 722 -3.97 6.50 42.85
C SER A 722 -4.85 5.28 42.63
N THR A 723 -5.21 4.53 43.68
CA THR A 723 -6.02 3.31 43.55
C THR A 723 -7.47 3.65 43.16
N THR A 724 -8.00 4.81 43.57
CA THR A 724 -9.29 5.34 43.10
C THR A 724 -9.22 5.99 41.72
N ARG A 725 -8.05 6.52 41.31
CA ARG A 725 -7.82 7.00 39.93
C ARG A 725 -7.59 5.87 38.93
N SER A 726 -7.08 4.72 39.38
CA SER A 726 -6.85 3.54 38.54
C SER A 726 -8.15 2.95 37.99
N ALA A 727 -9.22 2.89 38.80
CA ALA A 727 -10.53 2.45 38.33
C ALA A 727 -11.09 3.37 37.23
N ASN A 728 -10.99 4.69 37.41
CA ASN A 728 -11.42 5.65 36.39
C ASN A 728 -10.48 5.70 35.17
N ALA A 729 -9.18 5.44 35.34
CA ALA A 729 -8.22 5.39 34.25
C ALA A 729 -8.42 4.12 33.41
N GLU A 730 -8.70 2.98 34.04
CA GLU A 730 -9.02 1.71 33.40
C GLU A 730 -10.39 1.78 32.71
N GLU A 731 -11.37 2.46 33.32
CA GLU A 731 -12.65 2.77 32.66
C GLU A 731 -12.45 3.70 31.46
N ARG A 732 -11.63 4.75 31.59
CA ARG A 732 -11.26 5.64 30.47
C ARG A 732 -10.50 4.91 29.38
N LEU A 733 -9.57 4.02 29.72
CA LEU A 733 -8.83 3.20 28.76
C LEU A 733 -9.78 2.24 28.05
N SER A 734 -10.71 1.63 28.78
CA SER A 734 -11.74 0.76 28.20
C SER A 734 -12.69 1.54 27.28
N ARG A 735 -13.05 2.78 27.64
CA ARG A 735 -13.87 3.67 26.81
C ARG A 735 -13.08 4.14 25.58
N CYS A 736 -11.81 4.50 25.72
CA CYS A 736 -10.94 4.84 24.60
C CYS A 736 -10.74 3.65 23.67
N ALA A 737 -10.51 2.44 24.20
CA ALA A 737 -10.39 1.21 23.42
C ALA A 737 -11.70 0.88 22.68
N LYS A 738 -12.87 1.04 23.32
CA LYS A 738 -14.18 0.90 22.67
C LYS A 738 -14.39 1.94 21.56
N VAL A 739 -14.11 3.21 21.84
CA VAL A 739 -14.22 4.29 20.84
C VAL A 739 -13.24 4.06 19.69
N GLN A 740 -12.03 3.60 19.97
CA GLN A 740 -11.05 3.25 18.95
C GLN A 740 -11.54 2.08 18.08
N ALA A 741 -12.09 1.02 18.70
CA ALA A 741 -12.70 -0.08 17.96
C ALA A 741 -13.87 0.40 17.07
N ASP A 742 -14.75 1.26 17.58
CA ASP A 742 -15.87 1.84 16.82
C ASP A 742 -15.39 2.75 15.66
N ILE A 743 -14.26 3.46 15.86
CA ILE A 743 -13.62 4.26 14.80
C ILE A 743 -13.00 3.34 13.74
N MET A 744 -12.27 2.31 14.16
CA MET A 744 -11.65 1.34 13.25
C MET A 744 -12.72 0.62 12.41
N GLU A 745 -13.82 0.18 13.02
CA GLU A 745 -14.93 -0.46 12.29
C GLU A 745 -15.62 0.51 11.31
N ARG A 746 -15.75 1.80 11.67
CA ARG A 746 -16.24 2.83 10.73
C ARG A 746 -15.26 3.08 9.58
N ALA A 747 -13.96 3.15 9.87
CA ALA A 747 -12.92 3.32 8.88
C ALA A 747 -12.87 2.12 7.91
N ASP A 748 -12.92 0.89 8.42
CA ASP A 748 -12.99 -0.33 7.62
C ASP A 748 -14.22 -0.32 6.69
N ARG A 749 -15.41 0.05 7.19
CA ARG A 749 -16.61 0.20 6.34
C ARG A 749 -16.45 1.26 5.25
N MET A 750 -15.74 2.36 5.53
CA MET A 750 -15.47 3.40 4.53
C MET A 750 -14.46 2.91 3.49
N LEU A 751 -13.35 2.31 3.92
CA LEU A 751 -12.33 1.76 3.03
C LEU A 751 -12.91 0.64 2.14
N GLN A 752 -13.76 -0.23 2.70
CA GLN A 752 -14.46 -1.26 1.93
C GLN A 752 -15.33 -0.64 0.82
N ARG A 753 -16.09 0.42 1.15
CA ARG A 753 -16.89 1.13 0.12
C ARG A 753 -16.02 1.82 -0.92
N LEU A 754 -14.85 2.33 -0.55
CA LEU A 754 -13.91 2.95 -1.49
C LEU A 754 -13.29 1.89 -2.41
N MET A 755 -12.88 0.75 -1.87
CA MET A 755 -12.42 -0.40 -2.66
C MET A 755 -13.50 -0.88 -3.63
N ASP A 756 -14.73 -1.07 -3.15
CA ASP A 756 -15.86 -1.46 -3.99
C ASP A 756 -16.11 -0.43 -5.11
N HIS A 757 -15.79 0.85 -4.88
CA HIS A 757 -15.95 1.91 -5.88
C HIS A 757 -14.78 2.00 -6.87
N HIS A 758 -13.58 1.55 -6.50
CA HIS A 758 -12.35 1.67 -7.29
C HIS A 758 -11.90 0.36 -7.95
N GLN A 759 -12.43 -0.79 -7.52
CA GLN A 759 -12.31 -2.02 -8.29
C GLN A 759 -13.16 -1.93 -9.56
N PRO A 760 -12.65 -2.36 -10.73
CA PRO A 760 -13.42 -2.33 -11.97
C PRO A 760 -14.65 -3.23 -11.83
N MET A 761 -15.79 -2.61 -11.57
CA MET A 761 -17.06 -3.31 -11.52
C MET A 761 -17.41 -3.78 -12.93
N ILE A 762 -17.53 -5.10 -13.08
CA ILE A 762 -18.17 -5.75 -14.24
C ILE A 762 -19.43 -4.96 -14.61
N SER A 763 -19.54 -4.62 -15.89
CA SER A 763 -20.57 -3.75 -16.44
C SER A 763 -21.98 -4.29 -16.15
N THR A 764 -22.98 -3.43 -16.21
CA THR A 764 -24.39 -3.83 -16.05
C THR A 764 -24.80 -4.90 -17.06
N TYR A 765 -24.24 -4.84 -18.28
CA TYR A 765 -24.47 -5.82 -19.34
C TYR A 765 -23.84 -7.17 -19.03
N GLU A 766 -22.59 -7.18 -18.57
CA GLU A 766 -21.91 -8.41 -18.19
C GLU A 766 -22.59 -9.08 -16.97
N ARG A 767 -23.10 -8.30 -16.01
CA ARG A 767 -23.92 -8.82 -14.89
C ARG A 767 -25.17 -9.54 -15.38
N GLN A 768 -25.90 -8.93 -16.31
CA GLN A 768 -27.09 -9.53 -16.91
C GLN A 768 -26.73 -10.77 -17.72
N TRP A 769 -25.62 -10.73 -18.45
CA TRP A 769 -25.12 -11.86 -19.22
C TRP A 769 -24.75 -13.05 -18.32
N PHE A 770 -24.09 -12.84 -17.18
CA PHE A 770 -23.83 -13.90 -16.20
C PHE A 770 -25.12 -14.45 -15.58
N GLN A 771 -26.10 -13.60 -15.28
CA GLN A 771 -27.41 -14.05 -14.79
C GLN A 771 -28.16 -14.89 -15.83
N GLU A 772 -28.06 -14.53 -17.11
CA GLU A 772 -28.62 -15.29 -18.22
C GLU A 772 -27.84 -16.59 -18.46
N LEU A 773 -26.52 -16.61 -18.30
CA LEU A 773 -25.71 -17.83 -18.33
C LEU A 773 -26.06 -18.78 -17.20
N ASP A 774 -26.19 -18.30 -15.96
CA ASP A 774 -26.62 -19.11 -14.81
C ASP A 774 -28.05 -19.60 -14.99
N ARG A 775 -28.90 -18.80 -15.63
CA ARG A 775 -30.28 -19.19 -15.97
C ARG A 775 -30.27 -20.26 -17.04
N LEU A 776 -29.49 -20.10 -18.10
CA LEU A 776 -29.31 -21.07 -19.17
C LEU A 776 -28.72 -22.37 -18.63
N GLU A 777 -27.68 -22.30 -17.79
CA GLU A 777 -27.09 -23.46 -17.12
C GLU A 777 -28.12 -24.19 -16.27
N ARG A 778 -28.96 -23.45 -15.51
CA ARG A 778 -30.07 -24.05 -14.75
C ARG A 778 -31.17 -24.62 -15.65
N GLU A 779 -31.55 -23.95 -16.74
CA GLU A 779 -32.51 -24.45 -17.72
C GLU A 779 -31.98 -25.68 -18.48
N ILE A 780 -30.66 -25.82 -18.60
CA ILE A 780 -29.96 -26.97 -19.20
C ILE A 780 -29.72 -28.10 -18.17
N SER A 781 -29.57 -27.78 -16.88
CA SER A 781 -29.20 -28.72 -15.81
C SER A 781 -30.37 -29.32 -15.02
N ILE A 782 -31.62 -29.05 -15.39
CA ILE A 782 -32.77 -29.80 -14.84
C ILE A 782 -32.81 -31.18 -15.52
N ASP A 783 -31.89 -32.04 -15.11
CA ASP A 783 -32.10 -33.42 -14.67
C ASP A 783 -30.71 -34.04 -14.43
N GLY A 784 -30.43 -34.37 -13.17
CA GLY A 784 -29.11 -34.69 -12.60
C GLY A 784 -28.45 -35.99 -13.07
N THR A 785 -28.53 -36.34 -14.35
CA THR A 785 -27.70 -37.39 -14.94
C THR A 785 -27.21 -36.92 -16.31
N GLY A 786 -25.90 -36.68 -16.41
CA GLY A 786 -25.28 -36.11 -17.60
C GLY A 786 -25.52 -36.91 -18.87
N SER A 787 -25.90 -36.20 -19.93
CA SER A 787 -25.38 -36.34 -21.30
C SER A 787 -26.08 -35.29 -22.16
N GLY A 788 -25.37 -34.65 -23.09
CA GLY A 788 -25.86 -33.63 -24.01
C GLY A 788 -26.91 -34.12 -25.04
N ARG A 789 -27.95 -34.82 -24.60
CA ARG A 789 -29.06 -35.35 -25.41
C ARG A 789 -30.26 -34.40 -25.50
N SER A 790 -30.44 -33.50 -24.53
CA SER A 790 -31.61 -32.58 -24.47
C SER A 790 -31.72 -31.64 -25.69
N LEU A 791 -30.59 -31.13 -26.20
CA LEU A 791 -30.58 -30.29 -27.42
C LEU A 791 -30.84 -31.10 -28.69
N VAL A 792 -30.28 -32.30 -28.79
CA VAL A 792 -30.48 -33.21 -29.92
C VAL A 792 -31.94 -33.68 -29.97
N ASP A 793 -32.55 -33.95 -28.82
CA ASP A 793 -33.96 -34.35 -28.73
C ASP A 793 -34.91 -33.18 -29.07
N ARG A 794 -34.59 -31.94 -28.69
CA ARG A 794 -35.37 -30.75 -29.08
C ARG A 794 -35.25 -30.44 -30.57
N VAL A 795 -34.05 -30.60 -31.15
CA VAL A 795 -33.83 -30.47 -32.60
C VAL A 795 -34.57 -31.58 -33.35
N ALA A 796 -34.51 -32.83 -32.89
CA ALA A 796 -35.25 -33.94 -33.49
C ALA A 796 -36.78 -33.76 -33.39
N LYS A 797 -37.27 -33.15 -32.30
CA LYS A 797 -38.70 -32.82 -32.13
C LYS A 797 -39.15 -31.69 -33.05
N LEU A 798 -38.29 -30.70 -33.28
CA LEU A 798 -38.53 -29.63 -34.24
C LEU A 798 -38.45 -30.13 -35.69
N GLU A 799 -37.52 -31.03 -36.00
CA GLU A 799 -37.42 -31.67 -37.32
C GLU A 799 -38.64 -32.54 -37.63
N THR A 800 -39.15 -33.29 -36.64
CA THR A 800 -40.39 -34.06 -36.79
C THR A 800 -41.61 -33.15 -36.92
N GLN A 801 -41.67 -32.03 -36.19
CA GLN A 801 -42.74 -31.04 -36.37
C GLN A 801 -42.69 -30.36 -37.74
N VAL A 802 -41.51 -30.01 -38.22
CA VAL A 802 -41.31 -29.45 -39.57
C VAL A 802 -41.65 -30.48 -40.66
N ALA A 803 -41.35 -31.77 -40.44
CA ALA A 803 -41.75 -32.85 -41.34
C ALA A 803 -43.28 -33.04 -41.39
N VAL A 804 -43.95 -32.97 -40.23
CA VAL A 804 -45.41 -33.04 -40.14
C VAL A 804 -46.04 -31.83 -40.85
N VAL A 805 -45.54 -30.62 -40.62
CA VAL A 805 -46.05 -29.40 -41.27
C VAL A 805 -45.79 -29.44 -42.78
N ARG A 806 -44.65 -29.95 -43.24
CA ARG A 806 -44.38 -30.17 -44.67
C ARG A 806 -45.33 -31.19 -45.28
N SER A 807 -45.66 -32.27 -44.58
CA SER A 807 -46.64 -33.28 -45.04
C SER A 807 -48.08 -32.74 -45.08
N GLN A 808 -48.42 -31.83 -44.16
CA GLN A 808 -49.71 -31.15 -44.17
C GLN A 808 -49.79 -30.13 -45.30
N LEU A 809 -48.68 -29.45 -45.63
CA LEU A 809 -48.60 -28.53 -46.76
C LEU A 809 -48.81 -29.26 -48.10
N THR A 810 -48.22 -30.45 -48.28
CA THR A 810 -48.40 -31.25 -49.50
C THR A 810 -49.81 -31.85 -49.61
N HIS A 811 -50.47 -32.15 -48.49
CA HIS A 811 -51.89 -32.54 -48.47
C HIS A 811 -52.86 -31.39 -48.77
N VAL A 812 -52.45 -30.14 -48.50
CA VAL A 812 -53.24 -28.94 -48.83
C VAL A 812 -53.07 -28.56 -50.31
N ASP A 813 -51.88 -28.76 -50.88
CA ASP A 813 -51.61 -28.54 -52.31
C ASP A 813 -52.37 -29.54 -53.21
N GLY A 814 -52.54 -30.78 -52.74
CA GLY A 814 -53.36 -31.80 -53.42
C GLY A 814 -54.87 -31.56 -53.40
N ARG A 815 -55.38 -30.67 -52.53
CA ARG A 815 -56.81 -30.32 -52.44
C ARG A 815 -57.20 -29.07 -53.23
N GLN A 816 -56.26 -28.37 -53.85
CA GLN A 816 -56.52 -27.18 -54.66
C GLN A 816 -57.25 -27.43 -56.00
N LYS A 817 -57.62 -28.68 -56.33
CA LYS A 817 -58.38 -28.97 -57.55
C LYS A 817 -59.88 -29.17 -57.40
N GLN A 818 -60.45 -29.18 -56.20
CA GLN A 818 -61.92 -29.22 -56.07
C GLN A 818 -62.42 -28.43 -54.85
N SER A 819 -63.40 -27.58 -55.14
CA SER A 819 -64.30 -26.86 -54.24
C SER A 819 -63.96 -25.39 -53.98
N GLU A 820 -64.57 -24.57 -54.85
CA GLU A 820 -65.05 -23.23 -54.56
C GLU A 820 -65.88 -23.18 -53.26
N TYR A 821 -65.94 -21.98 -52.67
CA TYR A 821 -66.67 -21.56 -51.45
C TYR A 821 -66.00 -21.82 -50.09
N LEU A 822 -65.01 -21.00 -49.78
CA LEU A 822 -64.76 -20.53 -48.41
C LEU A 822 -65.09 -19.03 -48.38
N ALA A 823 -65.98 -18.64 -47.45
CA ALA A 823 -66.56 -17.31 -47.34
C ALA A 823 -65.49 -16.21 -47.24
N GLU A 824 -65.71 -15.09 -47.94
CA GLU A 824 -64.78 -13.96 -48.04
C GLU A 824 -64.32 -13.42 -46.67
N ASP A 825 -65.12 -13.60 -45.62
CA ASP A 825 -64.80 -13.14 -44.27
C ASP A 825 -63.65 -13.93 -43.62
N GLN A 826 -63.53 -15.24 -43.88
CA GLN A 826 -62.41 -16.04 -43.36
C GLN A 826 -61.09 -15.75 -44.10
N LYS A 827 -61.17 -15.40 -45.39
CA LYS A 827 -59.99 -14.90 -46.13
C LYS A 827 -59.53 -13.57 -45.57
N ARG A 828 -60.45 -12.62 -45.30
CA ARG A 828 -60.10 -11.31 -44.73
C ARG A 828 -59.44 -11.42 -43.35
N GLU A 829 -59.93 -12.32 -42.49
CA GLU A 829 -59.34 -12.58 -41.17
C GLU A 829 -57.88 -13.05 -41.30
N ILE A 830 -57.62 -14.05 -42.15
CA ILE A 830 -56.28 -14.61 -42.37
C ILE A 830 -55.35 -13.59 -43.03
N TYR A 831 -55.83 -12.81 -44.01
CA TYR A 831 -55.04 -11.73 -44.61
C TYR A 831 -54.74 -10.61 -43.61
N SER A 832 -55.65 -10.30 -42.68
CA SER A 832 -55.39 -9.32 -41.62
C SER A 832 -54.31 -9.80 -40.66
N GLN A 833 -54.35 -11.08 -40.24
CA GLN A 833 -53.36 -11.67 -39.34
C GLN A 833 -52.00 -11.83 -40.04
N LEU A 834 -51.99 -12.14 -41.33
CA LEU A 834 -50.75 -12.20 -42.12
C LEU A 834 -50.13 -10.80 -42.29
N ALA A 835 -50.96 -9.76 -42.47
CA ALA A 835 -50.50 -8.38 -42.53
C ALA A 835 -49.95 -7.89 -41.18
N THR A 836 -50.60 -8.26 -40.07
CA THR A 836 -50.11 -7.89 -38.73
C THR A 836 -48.78 -8.61 -38.42
N ASN A 837 -48.65 -9.88 -38.80
CA ASN A 837 -47.42 -10.64 -38.61
C ASN A 837 -46.29 -10.19 -39.55
N SER A 838 -46.62 -9.71 -40.76
CA SER A 838 -45.67 -9.04 -41.67
C SER A 838 -45.13 -7.75 -41.05
N GLU A 839 -45.99 -6.91 -40.47
CA GLU A 839 -45.58 -5.68 -39.79
C GLU A 839 -44.69 -5.95 -38.58
N ILE A 840 -44.98 -7.01 -37.81
CA ILE A 840 -44.14 -7.43 -36.68
C ILE A 840 -42.78 -7.93 -37.18
N LEU A 841 -42.74 -8.69 -38.28
CA LEU A 841 -41.48 -9.15 -38.88
C LEU A 841 -40.65 -8.00 -39.43
N ASP A 842 -41.26 -7.00 -40.06
CA ASP A 842 -40.59 -5.80 -40.53
C ASP A 842 -40.06 -4.96 -39.35
N GLN A 843 -40.82 -4.84 -38.25
CA GLN A 843 -40.34 -4.19 -37.03
C GLN A 843 -39.20 -4.95 -36.35
N VAL A 844 -39.20 -6.29 -36.40
CA VAL A 844 -38.13 -7.12 -35.87
C VAL A 844 -36.89 -7.04 -36.77
N GLN A 845 -37.05 -7.03 -38.09
CA GLN A 845 -35.95 -6.79 -39.03
C GLN A 845 -35.36 -5.39 -38.88
N LEU A 846 -36.18 -4.36 -38.66
CA LEU A 846 -35.74 -2.98 -38.43
C LEU A 846 -35.03 -2.82 -37.07
N LYS A 847 -35.41 -3.61 -36.06
CA LYS A 847 -34.71 -3.66 -34.76
C LYS A 847 -33.42 -4.47 -34.87
N ALA A 848 -33.41 -5.56 -35.63
CA ALA A 848 -32.22 -6.37 -35.89
C ALA A 848 -31.18 -5.59 -36.72
N SER A 849 -31.60 -4.80 -37.70
CA SER A 849 -30.70 -3.92 -38.46
C SER A 849 -30.15 -2.78 -37.61
N LYS A 850 -30.99 -2.15 -36.75
CA LYS A 850 -30.51 -1.14 -35.78
C LYS A 850 -29.55 -1.71 -34.74
N LEU A 851 -29.72 -2.97 -34.35
CA LEU A 851 -28.79 -3.67 -33.44
C LEU A 851 -27.48 -4.00 -34.15
N ALA A 852 -27.54 -4.49 -35.40
CA ALA A 852 -26.37 -4.73 -36.24
C ALA A 852 -25.58 -3.44 -36.55
N ASP A 853 -26.27 -2.31 -36.78
CA ASP A 853 -25.64 -1.00 -36.99
C ASP A 853 -25.04 -0.43 -35.68
N SER A 854 -25.60 -0.79 -34.51
CA SER A 854 -25.05 -0.39 -33.21
C SER A 854 -23.84 -1.21 -32.76
N GLU A 855 -23.73 -2.46 -33.22
CA GLU A 855 -22.57 -3.33 -32.96
C GLU A 855 -21.41 -3.10 -33.95
N CYS A 856 -21.69 -2.58 -35.15
CA CYS A 856 -20.66 -2.24 -36.14
C CYS A 856 -20.04 -0.83 -35.96
N ALA A 857 -20.65 0.06 -35.17
CA ALA A 857 -20.12 1.41 -34.95
C ALA A 857 -19.03 1.52 -33.86
N HIS A 858 -18.76 0.45 -33.09
CA HIS A 858 -17.75 0.47 -32.02
C HIS A 858 -16.52 -0.42 -32.25
N ILE A 859 -16.45 -1.16 -33.36
CA ILE A 859 -15.29 -2.01 -33.70
C ILE A 859 -14.96 -1.85 -35.19
N HIS A 860 -14.57 -0.66 -35.63
CA HIS A 860 -13.66 -0.48 -36.79
C HIS A 860 -13.21 0.98 -36.95
N LEU A 861 -12.28 1.45 -36.12
CA LEU A 861 -11.45 2.62 -36.44
C LEU A 861 -10.19 2.70 -35.57
N MET A 862 -9.22 1.82 -35.83
CA MET A 862 -7.80 2.19 -35.98
C MET A 862 -7.02 1.03 -36.62
N VAL A 863 -6.20 1.39 -37.62
CA VAL A 863 -5.16 0.61 -38.33
C VAL A 863 -5.61 -0.23 -39.55
N THR A 864 -5.72 0.41 -40.72
CA THR A 864 -4.83 0.21 -41.91
C THR A 864 -5.33 1.01 -43.14
N ARG A 865 -4.40 1.69 -43.84
CA ARG A 865 -4.53 2.44 -45.12
C ARG A 865 -4.31 1.47 -46.33
N PRO A 866 -4.33 1.88 -47.63
CA PRO A 866 -4.92 3.02 -48.38
C PRO A 866 -5.61 2.63 -49.73
N HIS A 867 -6.14 3.65 -50.43
CA HIS A 867 -6.28 3.81 -51.91
C HIS A 867 -7.56 3.42 -52.67
N ALA A 868 -8.04 4.45 -53.39
CA ALA A 868 -8.62 4.49 -54.74
C ALA A 868 -10.08 4.08 -54.96
N LEU A 869 -10.86 5.02 -55.52
CA LEU A 869 -11.74 4.93 -56.71
C LEU A 869 -12.87 5.98 -56.59
N THR A 870 -12.80 7.10 -57.33
CA THR A 870 -13.52 7.39 -58.60
C THR A 870 -15.05 7.53 -58.48
N LEU A 871 -15.52 8.76 -58.69
CA LEU A 871 -16.88 9.16 -59.11
C LEU A 871 -17.11 8.72 -60.59
N PRO A 872 -18.35 8.55 -61.13
CA PRO A 872 -19.45 9.54 -61.01
C PRO A 872 -20.90 9.00 -61.05
N ASP A 873 -21.86 9.85 -60.64
CA ASP A 873 -22.96 10.39 -61.48
C ASP A 873 -24.13 10.87 -60.60
N LEU A 874 -24.36 12.19 -60.61
CA LEU A 874 -25.40 12.90 -59.88
C LEU A 874 -26.18 13.76 -60.88
N GLN A 875 -27.51 13.59 -60.96
CA GLN A 875 -28.41 14.47 -61.69
C GLN A 875 -28.97 15.58 -60.77
N GLN A 876 -28.54 16.80 -61.06
CA GLN A 876 -29.32 18.03 -61.27
C GLN A 876 -30.51 18.45 -60.37
N GLU A 877 -30.56 18.10 -59.09
CA GLU A 877 -31.41 18.83 -58.11
C GLU A 877 -30.66 19.39 -56.87
N ASP A 878 -29.37 19.09 -56.70
CA ASP A 878 -28.59 19.53 -55.53
C ASP A 878 -27.87 20.89 -55.69
N LEU A 879 -27.95 21.53 -56.86
CA LEU A 879 -27.13 22.73 -57.16
C LEU A 879 -27.56 23.99 -56.39
N VAL A 880 -28.83 24.08 -55.96
CA VAL A 880 -29.36 25.23 -55.21
C VAL A 880 -29.01 25.14 -53.72
N VAL A 881 -29.03 23.92 -53.16
CA VAL A 881 -28.65 23.66 -51.76
C VAL A 881 -27.14 23.80 -51.58
N VAL A 882 -26.35 23.33 -52.54
CA VAL A 882 -24.88 23.50 -52.52
C VAL A 882 -24.48 24.98 -52.68
N SER A 883 -25.21 25.78 -53.46
CA SER A 883 -24.93 27.21 -53.62
C SER A 883 -25.26 28.03 -52.37
N LEU A 884 -26.34 27.70 -51.64
CA LEU A 884 -26.69 28.35 -50.37
C LEU A 884 -25.72 27.96 -49.24
N CYS A 885 -25.28 26.70 -49.22
CA CYS A 885 -24.26 26.22 -48.29
C CYS A 885 -22.88 26.82 -48.58
N LEU A 886 -22.50 26.99 -49.85
CA LEU A 886 -21.26 27.67 -50.24
C LEU A 886 -21.29 29.17 -49.93
N LEU A 887 -22.43 29.85 -50.09
CA LEU A 887 -22.55 31.26 -49.71
C LEU A 887 -22.43 31.44 -48.18
N ALA A 888 -23.06 30.56 -47.40
CA ALA A 888 -22.91 30.54 -45.94
C ALA A 888 -21.47 30.23 -45.50
N PHE A 889 -20.79 29.30 -46.21
CA PHE A 889 -19.41 28.94 -45.96
C PHE A 889 -18.42 30.06 -46.33
N VAL A 890 -18.66 30.78 -47.42
CA VAL A 890 -17.86 31.95 -47.84
C VAL A 890 -18.08 33.14 -46.90
N ILE A 891 -19.30 33.37 -46.40
CA ILE A 891 -19.58 34.41 -45.40
C ILE A 891 -18.92 34.07 -44.05
N LEU A 892 -18.90 32.79 -43.67
CA LEU A 892 -18.19 32.30 -42.47
C LEU A 892 -16.67 32.36 -42.62
N LEU A 893 -16.12 32.12 -43.80
CA LEU A 893 -14.69 32.26 -44.09
C LEU A 893 -14.26 33.73 -44.18
N TRP A 894 -15.11 34.61 -44.71
CA TRP A 894 -14.82 36.05 -44.80
C TRP A 894 -14.87 36.74 -43.44
N ARG A 895 -15.81 36.35 -42.55
CA ARG A 895 -15.82 36.79 -41.14
C ARG A 895 -14.64 36.24 -40.32
N ARG A 896 -14.01 35.14 -40.74
CA ARG A 896 -12.77 34.62 -40.12
C ARG A 896 -11.49 35.26 -40.67
N SER A 897 -11.58 36.04 -41.76
CA SER A 897 -10.44 36.58 -42.50
C SER A 897 -10.09 38.04 -42.15
N THR A 898 -10.86 38.73 -41.32
CA THR A 898 -10.64 40.16 -40.98
C THR A 898 -10.46 40.42 -39.48
N ALA A 899 -10.08 39.42 -38.69
CA ALA A 899 -9.46 39.62 -37.39
C ALA A 899 -7.93 39.55 -37.55
N PRO A 900 -7.15 40.48 -36.97
CA PRO A 900 -5.71 40.56 -37.20
C PRO A 900 -5.02 39.28 -36.70
N ARG A 901 -4.30 38.61 -37.60
CA ARG A 901 -3.41 37.49 -37.30
C ARG A 901 -2.15 38.02 -36.61
N THR A 902 -2.10 37.96 -35.28
CA THR A 902 -0.83 37.76 -34.58
C THR A 902 -0.52 36.27 -34.61
N THR A 903 0.67 35.93 -35.07
CA THR A 903 1.24 34.58 -35.12
C THR A 903 1.30 33.96 -33.72
N PRO A 904 0.95 32.67 -33.51
CA PRO A 904 1.31 31.99 -32.28
C PRO A 904 2.80 31.61 -32.40
N ALA A 905 3.65 32.54 -31.98
CA ALA A 905 4.97 32.21 -31.47
C ALA A 905 4.79 31.50 -30.11
N ALA A 906 5.87 30.90 -29.63
CA ALA A 906 5.95 29.94 -28.53
C ALA A 906 5.64 30.50 -27.12
N ASP A 907 4.48 31.15 -26.90
CA ASP A 907 4.18 31.89 -25.66
C ASP A 907 2.89 31.42 -24.92
N THR A 908 2.44 30.16 -25.06
CA THR A 908 1.33 29.63 -24.23
C THR A 908 1.72 29.37 -22.76
N ILE A 909 3.00 29.53 -22.41
CA ILE A 909 3.47 29.48 -21.01
C ILE A 909 3.29 30.85 -20.33
N ASP A 910 3.25 31.97 -21.07
CA ASP A 910 3.22 33.32 -20.48
C ASP A 910 1.81 33.79 -20.04
N GLY A 911 0.72 33.29 -20.64
CA GLY A 911 -0.65 33.68 -20.29
C GLY A 911 -1.13 33.17 -18.92
N HIS A 912 -0.65 31.99 -18.48
CA HIS A 912 -1.03 31.38 -17.20
C HIS A 912 -0.33 32.06 -16.03
N ASP A 913 0.95 32.38 -16.21
CA ASP A 913 1.70 33.22 -15.30
C ASP A 913 1.12 34.63 -15.25
N ALA A 914 0.55 35.16 -16.35
CA ALA A 914 -0.09 36.46 -16.36
C ALA A 914 -1.33 36.55 -15.44
N ILE A 915 -2.22 35.55 -15.42
CA ILE A 915 -3.40 35.56 -14.53
C ILE A 915 -2.97 35.47 -13.06
N VAL A 916 -2.06 34.56 -12.72
CA VAL A 916 -1.56 34.44 -11.34
C VAL A 916 -0.80 35.69 -10.91
N ARG A 917 0.05 36.25 -11.78
CA ARG A 917 0.73 37.55 -11.53
C ARG A 917 -0.27 38.69 -11.40
N GLN A 918 -1.37 38.67 -12.14
CA GLN A 918 -2.43 39.68 -12.03
C GLN A 918 -3.15 39.57 -10.68
N LEU A 919 -3.45 38.37 -10.19
CA LEU A 919 -4.07 38.16 -8.86
C LEU A 919 -3.19 38.69 -7.72
N TYR A 920 -1.86 38.64 -7.83
CA TYR A 920 -0.95 39.26 -6.86
C TYR A 920 -0.96 40.80 -6.89
N ASN A 921 -1.37 41.39 -8.02
CA ASN A 921 -1.40 42.84 -8.23
C ASN A 921 -2.81 43.44 -8.03
N ASP A 922 -3.84 42.61 -7.88
CA ASP A 922 -5.20 43.06 -7.62
C ASP A 922 -5.29 43.79 -6.27
N ARG A 923 -5.87 44.99 -6.28
CA ARG A 923 -6.18 45.74 -5.06
C ARG A 923 -7.49 45.26 -4.48
N VAL A 924 -7.45 44.14 -3.77
CA VAL A 924 -8.63 43.52 -3.19
C VAL A 924 -8.94 44.11 -1.82
N THR A 925 -10.20 44.44 -1.56
CA THR A 925 -10.67 44.95 -0.25
C THR A 925 -11.93 44.24 0.21
N ILE A 926 -12.15 44.17 1.53
CA ILE A 926 -13.40 43.64 2.08
C ILE A 926 -14.55 44.62 1.77
N ALA A 927 -15.49 44.19 0.95
CA ALA A 927 -16.67 44.97 0.59
C ALA A 927 -17.80 44.83 1.63
N ARG A 928 -18.02 43.61 2.12
CA ARG A 928 -19.08 43.30 3.11
C ARG A 928 -18.63 42.18 4.05
N LEU A 929 -19.03 42.28 5.30
CA LEU A 929 -18.90 41.24 6.32
C LEU A 929 -20.27 40.83 6.82
N ARG A 930 -20.47 39.54 7.04
CA ARG A 930 -21.78 38.99 7.37
C ARG A 930 -21.75 37.89 8.41
N VAL A 931 -22.61 38.02 9.40
CA VAL A 931 -22.72 37.11 10.53
C VAL A 931 -24.06 36.39 10.48
N TYR A 932 -24.05 35.08 10.72
CA TYR A 932 -25.24 34.24 10.76
C TYR A 932 -25.36 33.57 12.14
N PRO A 933 -25.93 34.23 13.16
CA PRO A 933 -25.94 33.71 14.53
C PRO A 933 -26.58 32.32 14.67
N ILE A 934 -27.74 32.12 14.03
CA ILE A 934 -28.47 30.86 14.06
C ILE A 934 -28.28 30.15 12.72
N LYS A 935 -27.86 28.88 12.77
CA LYS A 935 -27.71 28.04 11.57
C LYS A 935 -29.02 27.97 10.79
N SER A 936 -28.92 28.07 9.46
CA SER A 936 -30.05 28.09 8.51
C SER A 936 -30.96 29.32 8.54
N CYS A 937 -30.83 30.23 9.52
CA CYS A 937 -31.61 31.47 9.60
C CYS A 937 -30.95 32.64 8.85
N ARG A 938 -31.63 33.79 8.80
CA ARG A 938 -31.11 35.01 8.16
C ARG A 938 -29.85 35.50 8.89
N GLY A 939 -28.94 36.13 8.15
CA GLY A 939 -27.81 36.85 8.72
C GLY A 939 -27.99 38.36 8.60
N PHE A 940 -27.13 39.13 9.26
CA PHE A 940 -27.08 40.58 9.15
C PHE A 940 -25.70 41.03 8.64
N ASP A 941 -25.68 42.18 7.96
CA ASP A 941 -24.44 42.82 7.51
C ASP A 941 -23.82 43.61 8.66
N VAL A 942 -22.50 43.52 8.80
CA VAL A 942 -21.73 44.32 9.75
C VAL A 942 -21.54 45.72 9.19
N GLU A 943 -21.77 46.75 10.01
CA GLU A 943 -21.69 48.15 9.56
C GLU A 943 -20.25 48.67 9.40
N ARG A 944 -19.30 48.22 10.23
CA ARG A 944 -17.94 48.78 10.25
C ARG A 944 -16.84 47.76 10.47
N GLU A 945 -16.86 47.06 11.60
CA GLU A 945 -15.86 46.07 11.98
C GLU A 945 -16.50 44.97 12.83
N TRP A 946 -15.92 43.78 12.83
CA TRP A 946 -16.40 42.66 13.64
C TRP A 946 -15.24 41.81 14.16
N PRO A 947 -15.28 41.40 15.44
CA PRO A 947 -14.29 40.49 15.99
C PRO A 947 -14.40 39.09 15.39
N PHE A 948 -13.27 38.38 15.35
CA PHE A 948 -13.21 36.98 14.97
C PHE A 948 -12.32 36.19 15.92
N THR A 949 -12.54 34.87 15.92
CA THR A 949 -11.73 33.87 16.62
C THR A 949 -11.30 32.78 15.63
N GLU A 950 -10.55 31.78 16.08
CA GLU A 950 -10.23 30.57 15.30
C GLU A 950 -11.48 29.86 14.73
N GLN A 951 -12.65 30.08 15.35
CA GLN A 951 -13.93 29.46 14.98
C GLN A 951 -14.71 30.24 13.91
N GLY A 952 -14.26 31.44 13.55
CA GLY A 952 -14.92 32.32 12.58
C GLY A 952 -15.23 33.69 13.18
N LEU A 953 -16.11 34.45 12.51
CA LEU A 953 -16.65 35.70 13.06
C LEU A 953 -17.31 35.42 14.41
N GLU A 954 -17.13 36.32 15.38
CA GLU A 954 -17.73 36.14 16.69
C GLU A 954 -19.25 36.04 16.57
N TYR A 955 -19.83 35.06 17.27
CA TYR A 955 -21.24 34.69 17.24
C TYR A 955 -21.75 34.02 15.96
N ASP A 956 -20.93 33.78 14.93
CA ASP A 956 -21.38 33.06 13.72
C ASP A 956 -21.70 31.59 14.01
N ARG A 957 -22.96 31.21 13.78
CA ARG A 957 -23.49 29.85 13.95
C ARG A 957 -23.17 29.27 15.34
N ASN A 958 -23.26 30.10 16.38
CA ASN A 958 -23.21 29.67 17.78
C ASN A 958 -24.49 28.94 18.21
N TRP A 959 -25.59 29.20 17.50
CA TRP A 959 -26.90 28.63 17.76
C TRP A 959 -27.41 27.80 16.59
N MET A 960 -28.27 26.83 16.89
CA MET A 960 -28.93 25.98 15.91
C MET A 960 -30.35 25.63 16.36
N ILE A 961 -31.24 25.40 15.40
CA ILE A 961 -32.57 24.86 15.66
C ILE A 961 -32.54 23.36 15.36
N VAL A 962 -32.95 22.55 16.34
CA VAL A 962 -33.00 21.08 16.23
C VAL A 962 -34.46 20.65 16.08
N ASP A 963 -34.72 19.83 15.06
CA ASP A 963 -35.99 19.14 14.85
C ASP A 963 -36.06 17.93 15.77
N LEU A 964 -37.01 17.92 16.71
CA LEU A 964 -37.14 16.84 17.70
C LEU A 964 -37.74 15.56 17.11
N GLU A 965 -38.54 15.64 16.04
CA GLU A 965 -39.12 14.45 15.40
C GLU A 965 -38.05 13.65 14.68
N LYS A 966 -37.13 14.36 14.00
CA LYS A 966 -36.06 13.75 13.21
C LYS A 966 -34.73 13.66 13.96
N ASN A 967 -34.67 14.17 15.20
CA ASN A 967 -33.48 14.32 16.04
C ASN A 967 -32.24 14.83 15.27
N LYS A 968 -32.41 15.88 14.47
CA LYS A 968 -31.36 16.43 13.58
C LYS A 968 -31.49 17.93 13.39
N GLN A 969 -30.46 18.55 12.82
CA GLN A 969 -30.53 19.96 12.44
C GLN A 969 -31.75 20.28 11.56
N LEU A 970 -32.44 21.38 11.88
CA LEU A 970 -33.46 21.93 11.01
C LEU A 970 -32.81 22.83 9.95
N SER A 971 -33.11 22.54 8.68
CA SER A 971 -32.52 23.25 7.54
C SER A 971 -33.59 24.00 6.76
N ALA A 972 -33.24 25.21 6.27
CA ALA A 972 -34.15 26.01 5.45
C ALA A 972 -34.52 25.33 4.12
N ARG A 973 -33.82 24.26 3.73
CA ARG A 973 -34.09 23.47 2.52
C ARG A 973 -35.14 22.35 2.72
N ASP A 974 -35.64 22.12 3.93
CA ASP A 974 -36.62 21.04 4.20
C ASP A 974 -37.95 21.33 3.50
N ASP A 975 -38.47 20.36 2.73
CA ASP A 975 -39.50 20.55 1.68
C ASP A 975 -40.93 20.85 2.19
N ARG A 976 -41.10 21.12 3.50
CA ARG A 976 -42.40 21.28 4.17
C ARG A 976 -42.79 22.74 4.46
N GLY A 977 -42.41 23.68 3.59
CA GLY A 977 -42.82 25.09 3.71
C GLY A 977 -42.21 25.85 4.90
N ILE A 978 -41.09 25.38 5.45
CA ILE A 978 -40.42 26.01 6.60
C ILE A 978 -39.64 27.23 6.14
N LYS A 979 -39.95 28.39 6.72
CA LYS A 979 -39.33 29.66 6.34
C LYS A 979 -38.23 30.11 7.32
N LEU A 980 -37.19 29.29 7.56
CA LEU A 980 -36.14 29.64 8.54
C LEU A 980 -35.38 30.93 8.21
N VAL A 981 -35.23 31.28 6.93
CA VAL A 981 -34.59 32.53 6.50
C VAL A 981 -35.42 33.79 6.84
N ARG A 982 -36.63 33.61 7.38
CA ARG A 982 -37.51 34.67 7.87
C ARG A 982 -37.34 34.95 9.37
N VAL A 983 -36.61 34.08 10.07
CA VAL A 983 -36.13 34.32 11.42
C VAL A 983 -34.91 35.23 11.31
N MET A 984 -35.00 36.41 11.91
CA MET A 984 -33.97 37.45 11.86
C MET A 984 -33.28 37.58 13.23
N PRO A 985 -32.16 36.87 13.43
CA PRO A 985 -31.29 37.08 14.57
C PRO A 985 -30.48 38.37 14.43
N LEU A 986 -30.43 39.18 15.48
CA LEU A 986 -29.59 40.36 15.59
C LEU A 986 -28.79 40.31 16.90
N ILE A 987 -27.48 40.49 16.81
CA ILE A 987 -26.59 40.57 17.98
C ILE A 987 -26.60 42.02 18.48
N VAL A 988 -27.02 42.22 19.72
CA VAL A 988 -27.03 43.52 20.40
C VAL A 988 -26.03 43.45 21.55
N PRO A 989 -24.78 43.89 21.35
CA PRO A 989 -23.77 43.87 22.41
C PRO A 989 -24.10 44.92 23.47
N ASP A 990 -23.94 44.55 24.74
CA ASP A 990 -24.06 45.46 25.87
C ASP A 990 -22.99 45.10 26.91
N ALA A 991 -21.99 45.96 27.03
CA ALA A 991 -20.87 45.75 27.96
C ALA A 991 -21.28 45.91 29.43
N GLN A 992 -22.43 46.54 29.72
CA GLN A 992 -22.95 46.69 31.08
C GLN A 992 -23.81 45.49 31.50
N SER A 993 -24.29 44.70 30.55
CA SER A 993 -25.04 43.48 30.80
C SER A 993 -24.12 42.37 31.35
N PRO A 994 -24.53 41.62 32.39
CA PRO A 994 -23.76 40.48 32.90
C PRO A 994 -23.58 39.36 31.86
N PHE A 995 -24.36 39.38 30.77
CA PHE A 995 -24.30 38.41 29.68
C PHE A 995 -23.58 38.94 28.43
N GLY A 996 -22.97 40.12 28.49
CA GLY A 996 -22.28 40.77 27.37
C GLY A 996 -23.20 41.27 26.25
N GLY A 997 -24.51 41.25 26.48
CA GLY A 997 -25.56 41.66 25.53
C GLY A 997 -26.60 40.57 25.28
N GLU A 998 -27.44 40.80 24.27
CA GLU A 998 -28.54 39.92 23.88
C GLU A 998 -28.51 39.55 22.39
N LEU A 999 -28.91 38.31 22.08
CA LEU A 999 -29.31 37.90 20.74
C LEU A 999 -30.82 38.09 20.65
N LYS A 1000 -31.24 39.12 19.90
CA LYS A 1000 -32.63 39.47 19.67
C LYS A 1000 -33.14 38.76 18.42
N ILE A 1001 -34.29 38.09 18.51
CA ILE A 1001 -34.88 37.33 17.41
C ILE A 1001 -36.24 37.93 17.05
N THR A 1002 -36.38 38.33 15.79
CA THR A 1002 -37.63 38.83 15.21
C THR A 1002 -38.04 37.97 14.01
N PHE A 1003 -39.32 38.03 13.63
CA PHE A 1003 -39.91 37.25 12.55
C PHE A 1003 -40.46 38.17 11.47
N LEU A 1004 -40.03 37.98 10.22
CA LEU A 1004 -40.51 38.75 9.06
C LEU A 1004 -41.88 38.24 8.58
N ASP A 1005 -42.77 39.16 8.21
CA ASP A 1005 -44.19 39.01 7.82
C ASP A 1005 -45.01 37.99 8.64
N ALA A 1006 -44.73 37.90 9.95
CA ALA A 1006 -45.55 37.21 10.93
C ALA A 1006 -45.87 38.18 12.06
N ALA A 1007 -46.82 39.10 11.81
CA ALA A 1007 -47.18 40.17 12.74
C ALA A 1007 -47.64 39.66 14.13
N ASP A 1008 -48.13 38.42 14.18
CA ASP A 1008 -48.61 37.75 15.39
C ASP A 1008 -47.50 36.96 16.14
N ALA A 1009 -46.30 36.86 15.57
CA ALA A 1009 -45.20 36.11 16.19
C ALA A 1009 -44.43 36.97 17.20
N GLU A 1010 -44.45 36.56 18.45
CA GLU A 1010 -43.80 37.24 19.57
C GLU A 1010 -42.26 37.17 19.45
N SER A 1011 -41.59 38.33 19.47
CA SER A 1011 -40.12 38.42 19.48
C SER A 1011 -39.56 38.07 20.85
N PHE A 1012 -38.36 37.48 20.89
CA PHE A 1012 -37.69 37.14 22.14
C PHE A 1012 -36.19 37.41 22.08
N SER A 1013 -35.58 37.56 23.26
CA SER A 1013 -34.14 37.77 23.43
C SER A 1013 -33.53 36.65 24.27
N VAL A 1014 -32.30 36.25 23.92
CA VAL A 1014 -31.51 35.26 24.65
C VAL A 1014 -30.12 35.84 25.00
N PRO A 1015 -29.48 35.42 26.11
CA PRO A 1015 -28.16 35.94 26.49
C PRO A 1015 -27.07 35.56 25.47
N LEU A 1016 -26.16 36.50 25.18
CA LEU A 1016 -25.01 36.23 24.30
C LEU A 1016 -23.95 35.34 24.97
N ARG A 1017 -23.62 35.66 26.23
CA ARG A 1017 -22.64 34.94 27.05
C ARG A 1017 -23.25 34.59 28.42
N PRO A 1018 -24.07 33.52 28.51
CA PRO A 1018 -24.62 33.08 29.79
C PRO A 1018 -23.50 32.72 30.78
N THR A 1019 -23.69 33.04 32.06
CA THR A 1019 -22.74 32.69 33.12
C THR A 1019 -22.73 31.18 33.39
N ASP A 1020 -21.66 30.65 34.00
CA ASP A 1020 -21.56 29.23 34.33
C ASP A 1020 -22.72 28.76 35.24
N GLU A 1021 -23.17 29.62 36.15
CA GLU A 1021 -24.35 29.37 37.00
C GLU A 1021 -25.64 29.25 36.18
N THR A 1022 -25.80 30.08 35.15
CA THR A 1022 -26.96 30.03 34.23
C THR A 1022 -26.91 28.78 33.37
N LEU A 1023 -25.74 28.42 32.85
CA LEU A 1023 -25.54 27.23 32.03
C LEU A 1023 -25.80 25.94 32.81
N ALA A 1024 -25.47 25.91 34.10
CA ALA A 1024 -25.73 24.76 34.97
C ALA A 1024 -27.23 24.48 35.19
N GLN A 1025 -28.08 25.49 35.04
CA GLN A 1025 -29.53 25.36 35.17
C GLN A 1025 -30.22 24.91 33.87
N TRP A 1026 -29.53 25.00 32.73
CA TRP A 1026 -30.11 24.69 31.43
C TRP A 1026 -29.84 23.26 31.00
N ASN A 1027 -30.86 22.61 30.46
CA ASN A 1027 -30.76 21.22 30.01
C ASN A 1027 -29.91 21.11 28.74
N ILE A 1028 -29.06 20.09 28.69
CA ILE A 1028 -28.28 19.73 27.50
C ILE A 1028 -29.09 18.77 26.65
N LEU A 1029 -29.24 19.08 25.36
CA LEU A 1029 -29.74 18.16 24.35
C LEU A 1029 -28.55 17.43 23.73
N GLU A 1030 -28.47 16.13 23.95
CA GLU A 1030 -27.40 15.27 23.44
C GLU A 1030 -27.88 14.40 22.27
N GLY A 1031 -26.94 13.97 21.43
CA GLY A 1031 -27.18 12.89 20.48
C GLY A 1031 -27.90 13.27 19.18
N PHE A 1032 -28.07 14.56 18.88
CA PHE A 1032 -28.68 14.99 17.62
C PHE A 1032 -27.69 14.96 16.45
N ASP A 1033 -28.18 14.63 15.26
CA ASP A 1033 -27.36 14.49 14.06
C ASP A 1033 -27.08 15.84 13.37
N LEU A 1034 -25.80 16.11 13.14
CA LEU A 1034 -25.30 17.19 12.29
C LEU A 1034 -24.29 16.60 11.28
N TRP A 1035 -24.79 16.24 10.10
CA TRP A 1035 -24.00 15.69 8.99
C TRP A 1035 -23.30 14.35 9.29
N GLY A 1036 -23.93 13.47 10.07
CA GLY A 1036 -23.37 12.19 10.50
C GLY A 1036 -22.64 12.26 11.84
N ASP A 1037 -22.33 13.47 12.34
CA ASP A 1037 -21.72 13.67 13.64
C ASP A 1037 -22.77 13.82 14.74
N SER A 1038 -22.66 13.00 15.78
CA SER A 1038 -23.45 13.15 17.00
C SER A 1038 -23.01 14.40 17.78
N CYS A 1039 -23.91 15.35 17.95
CA CYS A 1039 -23.64 16.64 18.58
C CYS A 1039 -24.44 16.85 19.86
N GLU A 1040 -23.98 17.79 20.66
CA GLU A 1040 -24.65 18.28 21.87
C GLU A 1040 -24.80 19.81 21.82
N GLY A 1041 -25.82 20.31 22.53
CA GLY A 1041 -26.11 21.74 22.65
C GLY A 1041 -27.00 22.03 23.85
N VAL A 1042 -26.77 23.17 24.50
CA VAL A 1042 -27.56 23.63 25.65
C VAL A 1042 -28.86 24.23 25.16
N ILE A 1043 -30.00 23.80 25.70
CA ILE A 1043 -31.32 24.35 25.35
C ILE A 1043 -31.43 25.76 25.95
N VAL A 1044 -31.58 26.75 25.07
CA VAL A 1044 -31.54 28.16 25.42
C VAL A 1044 -32.87 28.61 26.01
N GLN A 1045 -32.83 29.34 27.12
CA GLN A 1045 -33.98 30.04 27.71
C GLN A 1045 -33.93 31.54 27.40
N SER A 1046 -35.09 32.20 27.42
CA SER A 1046 -35.16 33.65 27.14
C SER A 1046 -34.71 34.47 28.35
N LEU A 1047 -34.28 35.71 28.11
CA LEU A 1047 -34.02 36.66 29.20
C LEU A 1047 -35.28 36.94 30.03
N ALA A 1048 -36.47 36.90 29.40
CA ALA A 1048 -37.74 37.06 30.11
C ALA A 1048 -38.03 35.90 31.07
N GLN A 1049 -37.62 34.67 30.73
CA GLN A 1049 -37.76 33.50 31.60
C GLN A 1049 -36.83 33.51 32.82
N MET A 1050 -35.77 34.32 32.80
CA MET A 1050 -34.91 34.51 33.96
C MET A 1050 -35.57 35.37 35.04
N THR A 1051 -36.58 36.18 34.67
CA THR A 1051 -37.30 37.08 35.60
C THR A 1051 -38.76 36.66 35.83
N ASP A 1052 -39.41 36.02 34.87
CA ASP A 1052 -40.77 35.49 34.95
C ASP A 1052 -40.82 34.02 34.46
N LEU A 1053 -41.04 33.09 35.39
CA LEU A 1053 -41.12 31.65 35.11
C LEU A 1053 -42.31 31.26 34.20
N ASN A 1054 -43.32 32.12 34.05
CA ASN A 1054 -44.46 31.87 33.18
C ASN A 1054 -44.26 32.37 31.74
N ALA A 1055 -43.15 33.04 31.44
CA ALA A 1055 -42.83 33.47 30.08
C ALA A 1055 -42.58 32.25 29.17
N LYS A 1056 -43.07 32.32 27.93
CA LYS A 1056 -42.89 31.25 26.93
C LYS A 1056 -41.41 31.04 26.61
N SER A 1057 -41.03 29.79 26.41
CA SER A 1057 -39.63 29.48 26.05
C SER A 1057 -39.30 29.87 24.61
N PRO A 1058 -38.03 30.23 24.30
CA PRO A 1058 -37.57 30.41 22.92
C PRO A 1058 -37.95 29.23 22.02
N SER A 1059 -37.90 28.02 22.57
CA SER A 1059 -38.23 26.80 21.86
C SER A 1059 -39.73 26.67 21.56
N GLU A 1060 -40.61 27.11 22.47
CA GLU A 1060 -42.06 27.15 22.23
C GLU A 1060 -42.43 28.17 21.17
N LEU A 1061 -41.87 29.38 21.23
CA LEU A 1061 -42.10 30.44 20.24
C LEU A 1061 -41.63 30.02 18.85
N LEU A 1062 -40.45 29.40 18.75
CA LEU A 1062 -39.96 28.84 17.49
C LEU A 1062 -40.79 27.65 17.02
N SER A 1063 -41.27 26.78 17.92
CA SER A 1063 -42.14 25.66 17.55
C SER A 1063 -43.48 26.14 16.99
N ALA A 1064 -44.05 27.21 17.56
CA ALA A 1064 -45.25 27.85 17.05
C ALA A 1064 -45.02 28.46 15.66
N PHE A 1065 -43.90 29.16 15.45
CA PHE A 1065 -43.57 29.76 14.16
C PHE A 1065 -43.30 28.71 13.06
N VAL A 1066 -42.57 27.64 13.39
CA VAL A 1066 -42.20 26.58 12.44
C VAL A 1066 -43.37 25.61 12.19
N GLY A 1067 -44.32 25.50 13.12
CA GLY A 1067 -45.43 24.56 13.08
C GLY A 1067 -45.04 23.12 13.39
N ARG A 1068 -43.92 22.89 14.10
CA ARG A 1068 -43.45 21.57 14.55
C ARG A 1068 -42.60 21.69 15.82
N PRO A 1069 -42.45 20.62 16.63
CA PRO A 1069 -41.67 20.68 17.85
C PRO A 1069 -40.16 20.84 17.55
N VAL A 1070 -39.60 21.97 17.97
CA VAL A 1070 -38.17 22.29 17.79
C VAL A 1070 -37.55 22.81 19.08
N LYS A 1071 -36.23 22.70 19.19
CA LYS A 1071 -35.45 23.32 20.27
C LYS A 1071 -34.41 24.27 19.70
N LEU A 1072 -34.25 25.44 20.31
CA LEU A 1072 -33.11 26.32 20.09
C LEU A 1072 -31.97 25.88 21.00
N VAL A 1073 -30.83 25.52 20.42
CA VAL A 1073 -29.65 25.09 21.17
C VAL A 1073 -28.46 26.00 20.91
N MET A 1074 -27.67 26.23 21.95
CA MET A 1074 -26.37 26.91 21.90
C MET A 1074 -25.24 25.88 21.99
N LYS A 1075 -24.16 26.09 21.24
CA LYS A 1075 -23.01 25.18 21.26
C LYS A 1075 -22.31 25.21 22.62
N THR A 1076 -22.12 24.03 23.22
CA THR A 1076 -21.28 23.80 24.41
C THR A 1076 -19.79 24.12 24.14
N ALA A 1077 -18.94 24.08 25.16
CA ALA A 1077 -17.48 24.23 25.02
C ALA A 1077 -16.84 23.16 24.11
N LYS A 1078 -17.53 22.05 23.84
CA LYS A 1078 -17.07 20.98 22.96
C LYS A 1078 -17.22 21.38 21.49
N LEU A 1079 -16.14 21.89 20.90
CA LEU A 1079 -16.12 22.30 19.50
C LEU A 1079 -16.08 21.10 18.54
N ARG A 1080 -16.53 21.32 17.30
CA ARG A 1080 -16.36 20.36 16.21
C ARG A 1080 -15.03 20.64 15.53
N ARG A 1081 -14.32 19.59 15.12
CA ARG A 1081 -13.23 19.75 14.14
C ARG A 1081 -13.84 19.98 12.76
N MET A 1082 -13.11 20.67 11.89
CA MET A 1082 -13.45 20.68 10.46
C MET A 1082 -13.57 19.23 9.98
N ALA A 1083 -14.63 18.92 9.23
CA ALA A 1083 -14.92 17.55 8.82
C ALA A 1083 -13.75 17.00 7.97
N ALA A 1084 -13.25 15.81 8.30
CA ALA A 1084 -12.15 15.16 7.58
C ALA A 1084 -12.55 14.64 6.18
N ASP A 1085 -13.85 14.69 5.85
CA ASP A 1085 -14.46 13.91 4.76
C ASP A 1085 -14.55 14.65 3.41
N ILE A 1086 -13.99 15.86 3.27
CA ILE A 1086 -13.75 16.45 1.95
C ILE A 1086 -12.31 16.14 1.58
N PRO A 1087 -12.06 15.46 0.44
CA PRO A 1087 -10.71 15.28 -0.06
C PRO A 1087 -10.07 16.66 -0.17
N LEU A 1088 -9.12 16.94 0.73
CA LEU A 1088 -8.11 17.94 0.45
C LEU A 1088 -7.54 17.56 -0.92
N ASP A 1089 -7.40 18.52 -1.85
CA ASP A 1089 -6.58 18.30 -3.03
C ASP A 1089 -5.30 17.61 -2.53
N PRO A 1090 -4.91 16.43 -3.05
CA PRO A 1090 -3.70 15.74 -2.60
C PRO A 1090 -2.46 16.65 -2.62
N ASN A 1091 -2.50 17.72 -3.41
CA ASN A 1091 -1.47 18.75 -3.49
C ASN A 1091 -1.68 19.98 -2.57
N SER A 1092 -2.69 19.98 -1.69
CA SER A 1092 -2.94 21.00 -0.66
C SER A 1092 -2.31 20.65 0.70
N LEU A 1093 -1.26 19.81 0.64
CA LEU A 1093 -0.29 19.58 1.71
C LEU A 1093 0.39 20.91 2.08
N GLU A 1094 -0.21 21.64 3.02
CA GLU A 1094 0.43 22.57 3.97
C GLU A 1094 -0.67 23.33 4.72
N TYR A 1095 -1.45 22.65 5.58
CA TYR A 1095 -2.16 23.34 6.66
C TYR A 1095 -1.77 22.75 8.02
N PRO A 1096 -1.05 23.51 8.87
CA PRO A 1096 -0.40 22.96 10.07
C PRO A 1096 -1.31 22.70 11.27
N GLY A 1097 -2.64 22.87 11.20
CA GLY A 1097 -3.50 22.57 12.33
C GLY A 1097 -4.98 22.60 12.02
N GLY A 1098 -5.65 21.43 11.97
CA GLY A 1098 -7.07 21.32 11.65
C GLY A 1098 -7.96 22.30 12.43
N GLY A 1099 -8.69 23.16 11.71
CA GLY A 1099 -9.52 24.20 12.30
C GLY A 1099 -10.64 23.63 13.18
N VAL A 1100 -11.13 24.45 14.09
CA VAL A 1100 -12.28 24.13 14.96
C VAL A 1100 -13.45 25.05 14.63
N VAL A 1101 -14.66 24.51 14.66
CA VAL A 1101 -15.90 25.22 14.32
C VAL A 1101 -16.99 24.89 15.34
N ARG A 1102 -18.00 25.77 15.44
CA ARG A 1102 -19.22 25.54 16.23
C ARG A 1102 -20.26 24.77 15.42
N TYR A 1103 -21.32 25.43 14.94
CA TYR A 1103 -22.27 24.86 13.98
C TYR A 1103 -22.07 25.24 12.49
N PRO A 1104 -21.01 25.93 12.02
CA PRO A 1104 -20.65 25.91 10.59
C PRO A 1104 -20.59 24.50 10.01
N ASP A 1105 -20.89 24.38 8.71
CA ASP A 1105 -20.89 23.07 8.02
C ASP A 1105 -19.47 22.49 7.90
N PHE A 1106 -18.48 23.34 7.63
CA PHE A 1106 -17.14 22.89 7.33
C PHE A 1106 -16.06 23.79 7.93
N ALA A 1107 -15.88 25.02 7.44
CA ALA A 1107 -14.81 25.93 7.86
C ALA A 1107 -15.31 27.17 8.63
N PRO A 1108 -14.42 27.85 9.38
CA PRO A 1108 -14.70 29.10 10.09
C PRO A 1108 -15.28 30.22 9.22
N PHE A 1109 -14.75 30.40 8.01
CA PHE A 1109 -15.21 31.42 7.07
C PHE A 1109 -15.50 30.84 5.69
N LEU A 1110 -16.41 31.49 4.99
CA LEU A 1110 -16.60 31.37 3.54
C LEU A 1110 -16.34 32.74 2.90
N ILE A 1111 -15.40 32.79 1.96
CA ILE A 1111 -15.04 33.99 1.19
C ILE A 1111 -15.50 33.87 -0.27
N CYS A 1112 -15.95 34.96 -0.87
CA CYS A 1112 -16.26 35.05 -2.30
C CYS A 1112 -16.04 36.46 -2.84
N SER A 1113 -15.80 36.59 -4.15
CA SER A 1113 -15.64 37.89 -4.80
C SER A 1113 -16.95 38.43 -5.39
N THR A 1114 -17.07 39.76 -5.48
CA THR A 1114 -18.16 40.43 -6.20
C THR A 1114 -18.16 40.11 -7.69
N ALA A 1115 -16.99 39.85 -8.27
CA ALA A 1115 -16.85 39.42 -9.67
C ALA A 1115 -17.52 38.05 -9.92
N SER A 1116 -17.27 37.06 -9.04
CA SER A 1116 -17.89 35.74 -9.13
C SER A 1116 -19.41 35.78 -8.93
N ILE A 1117 -19.90 36.69 -8.07
CA ILE A 1117 -21.35 36.90 -7.88
C ILE A 1117 -21.99 37.42 -9.17
N ALA A 1118 -21.39 38.43 -9.79
CA ALA A 1118 -21.91 39.01 -11.03
C ALA A 1118 -21.91 38.00 -12.19
N ASP A 1119 -20.87 37.18 -12.29
CA ASP A 1119 -20.79 36.11 -13.28
C ASP A 1119 -21.86 35.03 -13.06
N SER A 1120 -22.07 34.64 -11.80
CA SER A 1120 -23.13 33.69 -11.42
C SER A 1120 -24.52 34.21 -11.76
N GLU A 1121 -24.76 35.49 -11.49
CA GLU A 1121 -26.01 36.17 -11.81
C GLU A 1121 -26.26 36.14 -13.33
N ALA A 1122 -25.26 36.49 -14.14
CA ALA A 1122 -25.38 36.46 -15.60
C ALA A 1122 -25.74 35.06 -16.15
N HIS A 1123 -25.09 34.01 -15.65
CA HIS A 1123 -25.36 32.62 -16.06
C HIS A 1123 -26.75 32.14 -15.62
N VAL A 1124 -27.18 32.49 -14.40
CA VAL A 1124 -28.52 32.19 -13.90
C VAL A 1124 -29.59 32.88 -14.75
N HIS A 1125 -29.41 34.15 -15.11
CA HIS A 1125 -30.33 34.88 -15.98
C HIS A 1125 -30.36 34.32 -17.40
N ALA A 1126 -29.19 34.01 -17.99
CA ALA A 1126 -29.10 33.41 -19.32
C ALA A 1126 -29.79 32.04 -19.41
N HIS A 1127 -29.71 31.25 -18.33
CA HIS A 1127 -30.41 29.97 -18.24
C HIS A 1127 -31.92 30.15 -18.08
N ALA A 1128 -32.36 31.09 -17.24
CA ALA A 1128 -33.77 31.39 -17.03
C ALA A 1128 -34.46 31.84 -18.34
N ALA A 1129 -33.75 32.56 -19.20
CA ALA A 1129 -34.26 33.01 -20.51
C ALA A 1129 -34.55 31.87 -21.52
N LYS A 1130 -34.03 30.65 -21.30
CA LYS A 1130 -34.18 29.51 -22.22
C LYS A 1130 -35.41 28.62 -21.95
N GLY A 1131 -36.38 29.10 -21.16
CA GLY A 1131 -37.68 28.45 -20.99
C GLY A 1131 -37.86 27.63 -19.71
N SER A 1132 -37.05 27.83 -18.67
CA SER A 1132 -37.39 27.29 -17.33
C SER A 1132 -38.50 28.13 -16.70
N GLU A 1133 -39.50 27.49 -16.10
CA GLU A 1133 -40.51 28.11 -15.20
C GLU A 1133 -39.88 28.65 -13.90
N TRP A 1134 -38.78 29.39 -14.00
CA TRP A 1134 -38.38 30.28 -12.92
C TRP A 1134 -39.40 31.42 -12.96
N ALA A 1135 -40.40 31.34 -12.08
CA ALA A 1135 -41.19 32.50 -11.74
C ALA A 1135 -40.17 33.53 -11.24
N ALA A 1136 -39.81 34.49 -12.11
CA ALA A 1136 -38.86 35.53 -11.76
C ALA A 1136 -39.28 36.07 -10.39
N PRO A 1137 -38.46 35.92 -9.33
CA PRO A 1137 -38.72 36.70 -8.14
C PRO A 1137 -38.72 38.14 -8.61
N GLN A 1138 -39.64 38.94 -8.09
CA GLN A 1138 -39.72 40.37 -8.42
C GLN A 1138 -38.35 41.07 -8.21
N SER A 1139 -37.42 40.45 -7.46
CA SER A 1139 -36.00 40.80 -7.44
C SER A 1139 -35.28 40.37 -8.74
N LYS A 1140 -34.95 41.36 -9.58
CA LYS A 1140 -34.10 41.23 -10.78
C LYS A 1140 -32.65 40.74 -10.51
N ARG A 1141 -32.30 40.30 -9.28
CA ARG A 1141 -30.92 40.11 -8.81
C ARG A 1141 -30.67 38.77 -8.09
N LEU A 1142 -29.54 38.12 -8.35
CA LEU A 1142 -29.08 36.94 -7.59
C LEU A 1142 -28.46 37.37 -6.24
N LEU A 1143 -29.23 37.25 -5.17
CA LEU A 1143 -28.81 37.61 -3.82
C LEU A 1143 -27.70 36.69 -3.28
N VAL A 1144 -26.54 37.28 -2.94
CA VAL A 1144 -25.36 36.57 -2.38
C VAL A 1144 -25.67 35.84 -1.07
N GLU A 1145 -26.68 36.31 -0.34
CA GLU A 1145 -27.27 35.74 0.86
C GLU A 1145 -27.62 34.25 0.70
N ARG A 1146 -28.00 33.84 -0.52
CA ARG A 1146 -28.28 32.44 -0.88
C ARG A 1146 -27.05 31.55 -0.74
N PHE A 1147 -25.86 32.09 -0.95
CA PHE A 1147 -24.59 31.37 -0.82
C PHE A 1147 -23.99 31.44 0.59
N ARG A 1148 -24.51 32.34 1.44
CA ARG A 1148 -24.11 32.52 2.84
C ARG A 1148 -22.60 32.74 3.10
N PRO A 1149 -21.88 33.57 2.31
CA PRO A 1149 -20.51 33.92 2.63
C PRO A 1149 -20.44 34.81 3.88
N ASN A 1150 -19.32 34.74 4.59
CA ASN A 1150 -18.99 35.59 5.72
C ASN A 1150 -18.19 36.83 5.28
N VAL A 1151 -17.27 36.64 4.32
CA VAL A 1151 -16.41 37.70 3.79
C VAL A 1151 -16.67 37.86 2.29
N ILE A 1152 -17.08 39.05 1.88
CA ILE A 1152 -17.29 39.38 0.47
C ILE A 1152 -16.25 40.43 0.09
N VAL A 1153 -15.45 40.13 -0.93
CA VAL A 1153 -14.36 40.99 -1.38
C VAL A 1153 -14.65 41.62 -2.75
N GLN A 1154 -14.09 42.79 -2.98
CA GLN A 1154 -14.15 43.50 -4.27
C GLN A 1154 -12.73 43.82 -4.75
N GLY A 1155 -12.57 44.09 -6.05
CA GLY A 1155 -11.27 44.42 -6.65
C GLY A 1155 -10.53 43.23 -7.24
N VAL A 1156 -11.13 42.03 -7.23
CA VAL A 1156 -10.65 40.87 -8.00
C VAL A 1156 -10.97 41.11 -9.47
N SER A 1157 -9.93 41.13 -10.31
CA SER A 1157 -10.05 41.58 -11.70
C SER A 1157 -10.66 40.53 -12.64
N VAL A 1158 -10.64 39.25 -12.25
CA VAL A 1158 -11.17 38.12 -13.02
C VAL A 1158 -12.23 37.38 -12.21
N PRO A 1159 -13.41 37.05 -12.77
CA PRO A 1159 -14.37 36.17 -12.09
C PRO A 1159 -13.70 34.88 -11.65
N TRP A 1160 -14.06 34.39 -10.47
CA TRP A 1160 -13.49 33.17 -9.87
C TRP A 1160 -12.02 33.28 -9.48
N GLY A 1161 -11.42 34.48 -9.49
CA GLY A 1161 -10.03 34.68 -9.09
C GLY A 1161 -9.70 34.18 -7.69
N GLU A 1162 -10.69 34.17 -6.78
CA GLU A 1162 -10.53 33.61 -5.43
C GLU A 1162 -10.23 32.10 -5.41
N ASP A 1163 -10.60 31.34 -6.44
CA ASP A 1163 -10.36 29.88 -6.53
C ASP A 1163 -8.87 29.51 -6.53
N HIS A 1164 -8.03 30.48 -6.87
CA HIS A 1164 -6.59 30.30 -6.98
C HIS A 1164 -5.86 30.69 -5.71
N TRP A 1165 -6.54 31.28 -4.72
CA TRP A 1165 -5.93 31.71 -3.48
C TRP A 1165 -5.62 30.47 -2.62
N LEU A 1166 -4.38 30.41 -2.12
CA LEU A 1166 -3.98 29.43 -1.12
C LEU A 1166 -3.76 30.12 0.23
N GLU A 1167 -3.14 31.29 0.20
CA GLU A 1167 -2.85 32.09 1.38
C GLU A 1167 -3.03 33.59 1.08
N SER A 1168 -3.63 34.29 2.03
CA SER A 1168 -3.84 35.74 1.97
C SER A 1168 -3.60 36.37 3.33
N THR A 1169 -3.24 37.64 3.35
CA THR A 1169 -3.20 38.48 4.56
C THR A 1169 -4.26 39.54 4.47
N ILE A 1170 -5.01 39.75 5.54
CA ILE A 1170 -6.08 40.75 5.61
C ILE A 1170 -5.66 41.84 6.60
N GLY A 1171 -5.39 43.04 6.09
CA GLY A 1171 -4.91 44.17 6.91
C GLY A 1171 -3.73 43.78 7.82
N ASP A 1172 -3.84 44.10 9.10
CA ASP A 1172 -2.91 43.74 10.18
C ASP A 1172 -3.32 42.47 10.96
N GLN A 1173 -4.32 41.73 10.47
CA GLN A 1173 -4.95 40.63 11.20
C GLN A 1173 -4.24 39.27 11.02
N GLY A 1174 -3.17 39.25 10.24
CA GLY A 1174 -2.35 38.06 10.01
C GLY A 1174 -2.77 37.25 8.79
N ARG A 1175 -2.32 35.99 8.75
CA ARG A 1175 -2.48 35.09 7.60
C ARG A 1175 -3.80 34.33 7.65
N PHE A 1176 -4.38 34.10 6.49
CA PHE A 1176 -5.59 33.33 6.27
C PHE A 1176 -5.33 32.31 5.17
N TYR A 1177 -5.65 31.05 5.46
CA TYR A 1177 -5.50 29.94 4.52
C TYR A 1177 -6.80 29.68 3.79
N THR A 1178 -6.73 29.37 2.51
CA THR A 1178 -7.88 29.12 1.63
C THR A 1178 -7.76 27.74 0.98
N PRO A 1179 -7.93 26.66 1.76
CA PRO A 1179 -7.53 25.33 1.32
C PRO A 1179 -8.47 24.70 0.30
N LEU A 1180 -9.75 25.08 0.28
CA LEU A 1180 -10.80 24.29 -0.37
C LEU A 1180 -11.92 25.17 -0.94
N ARG A 1181 -12.41 24.81 -2.13
CA ARG A 1181 -13.65 25.35 -2.71
C ARG A 1181 -14.86 24.86 -1.94
N CYS A 1182 -15.92 25.66 -1.89
CA CYS A 1182 -17.16 25.31 -1.21
C CYS A 1182 -18.15 24.61 -2.16
N PRO A 1183 -18.32 23.28 -2.10
CA PRO A 1183 -19.35 22.58 -2.86
C PRO A 1183 -20.73 22.98 -2.36
N ARG A 1184 -21.64 23.27 -3.28
CA ARG A 1184 -22.95 23.86 -2.95
C ARG A 1184 -24.05 22.81 -2.88
N CYS A 1185 -24.78 22.81 -1.77
CA CYS A 1185 -25.98 21.99 -1.59
C CYS A 1185 -27.24 22.64 -2.17
N MET A 1186 -28.44 22.17 -1.81
CA MET A 1186 -29.72 22.76 -2.23
C MET A 1186 -30.13 24.05 -1.49
N PHE A 1187 -29.32 24.55 -0.54
CA PHE A 1187 -29.65 25.78 0.20
C PHE A 1187 -29.78 27.03 -0.70
N PRO A 1188 -28.92 27.27 -1.71
CA PRO A 1188 -29.03 28.44 -2.57
C PRO A 1188 -30.36 28.56 -3.34
N ASN A 1189 -31.10 27.45 -3.47
CA ASN A 1189 -32.44 27.44 -4.06
C ASN A 1189 -33.50 28.08 -3.17
N VAL A 1190 -33.22 28.28 -1.87
CA VAL A 1190 -34.13 28.99 -0.96
C VAL A 1190 -34.04 30.48 -1.24
N ASP A 1191 -35.17 31.07 -1.61
CA ASP A 1191 -35.28 32.51 -1.75
C ASP A 1191 -35.29 33.19 -0.38
N VAL A 1192 -34.39 34.14 -0.19
CA VAL A 1192 -34.14 34.77 1.11
C VAL A 1192 -35.22 35.80 1.49
N GLU A 1193 -36.00 36.27 0.52
CA GLU A 1193 -37.08 37.23 0.74
C GLU A 1193 -38.39 36.51 1.11
N SER A 1194 -38.81 35.54 0.29
CA SER A 1194 -40.04 34.76 0.48
C SER A 1194 -39.89 33.57 1.44
N GLY A 1195 -38.68 33.05 1.61
CA GLY A 1195 -38.39 31.82 2.35
C GLY A 1195 -38.81 30.54 1.63
N ILE A 1196 -39.16 30.62 0.34
CA ILE A 1196 -39.62 29.49 -0.46
C ILE A 1196 -38.44 28.89 -1.23
N ARG A 1197 -38.33 27.56 -1.22
CA ARG A 1197 -37.32 26.82 -1.98
C ARG A 1197 -37.80 26.57 -3.40
N ASP A 1198 -37.02 27.00 -4.37
CA ASP A 1198 -37.22 26.62 -5.76
C ASP A 1198 -36.68 25.21 -6.05
N LYS A 1199 -37.36 24.46 -6.93
CA LYS A 1199 -37.00 23.07 -7.22
C LYS A 1199 -35.71 22.95 -8.04
N GLN A 1200 -35.40 23.93 -8.88
CA GLN A 1200 -34.40 23.81 -9.94
C GLN A 1200 -33.28 24.84 -9.82
N MET A 1201 -33.58 26.08 -9.46
CA MET A 1201 -32.65 27.21 -9.61
C MET A 1201 -32.23 27.77 -8.25
N PRO A 1202 -31.00 28.33 -8.12
CA PRO A 1202 -29.99 28.53 -9.16
C PRO A 1202 -29.19 27.26 -9.51
N ASN A 1203 -29.38 26.15 -8.78
CA ASN A 1203 -28.55 24.95 -8.91
C ASN A 1203 -28.45 24.38 -10.34
N ASN A 1204 -29.53 24.31 -11.11
CA ASN A 1204 -29.50 23.81 -12.49
C ASN A 1204 -28.67 24.67 -13.44
N ALA A 1205 -28.67 25.99 -13.23
CA ALA A 1205 -27.82 26.90 -14.00
C ALA A 1205 -26.36 26.74 -13.62
N MET A 1206 -26.07 26.76 -12.31
CA MET A 1206 -24.70 26.67 -11.80
C MET A 1206 -24.03 25.31 -12.10
N ARG A 1207 -24.77 24.20 -12.04
CA ARG A 1207 -24.24 22.86 -12.37
C ARG A 1207 -23.78 22.71 -13.82
N LYS A 1208 -24.24 23.54 -14.75
CA LYS A 1208 -23.85 23.42 -16.16
C LYS A 1208 -22.46 23.92 -16.49
N TYR A 1209 -21.86 24.76 -15.63
CA TYR A 1209 -20.59 25.42 -15.94
C TYR A 1209 -19.64 25.53 -14.74
N ARG A 1210 -20.06 25.11 -13.55
CA ARG A 1210 -19.32 25.37 -12.31
C ARG A 1210 -19.04 24.11 -11.47
N ILE A 1211 -19.03 22.95 -12.12
CA ILE A 1211 -18.56 21.68 -11.51
C ILE A 1211 -17.05 21.59 -11.74
N VAL A 1212 -16.29 22.29 -10.90
CA VAL A 1212 -14.84 22.46 -11.07
C VAL A 1212 -13.99 21.62 -10.12
N GLU A 1213 -14.60 20.79 -9.28
CA GLU A 1213 -13.89 19.98 -8.29
C GLU A 1213 -14.31 18.52 -8.46
N ALA A 1214 -13.38 17.65 -8.84
CA ALA A 1214 -13.67 16.23 -9.07
C ALA A 1214 -14.27 15.54 -7.83
N ALA A 1215 -13.85 15.98 -6.64
CA ALA A 1215 -14.35 15.50 -5.34
C ALA A 1215 -15.80 15.92 -5.00
N SER A 1216 -16.38 16.88 -5.72
CA SER A 1216 -17.68 17.49 -5.36
C SER A 1216 -18.93 16.66 -5.70
N LYS A 1217 -18.78 15.37 -6.09
CA LYS A 1217 -19.90 14.46 -6.45
C LYS A 1217 -20.91 15.07 -7.44
N GLY A 1218 -20.42 15.83 -8.43
CA GLY A 1218 -21.27 16.49 -9.44
C GLY A 1218 -22.08 17.68 -8.92
N THR A 1219 -21.68 18.29 -7.81
CA THR A 1219 -22.20 19.58 -7.34
C THR A 1219 -21.31 20.73 -7.82
N TYR A 1220 -21.86 21.92 -7.99
CA TYR A 1220 -21.05 23.08 -8.36
C TYR A 1220 -20.39 23.71 -7.13
N CYS A 1221 -19.28 24.40 -7.35
CA CYS A 1221 -18.57 25.12 -6.31
C CYS A 1221 -18.82 26.63 -6.36
N PHE A 1222 -18.98 27.26 -5.20
CA PHE A 1222 -19.09 28.72 -5.11
C PHE A 1222 -18.47 29.24 -3.81
N GLY A 1223 -17.45 30.09 -3.95
CA GLY A 1223 -16.65 30.62 -2.84
C GLY A 1223 -15.62 29.63 -2.31
N MET A 1224 -14.69 30.15 -1.51
CA MET A 1224 -13.59 29.42 -0.88
C MET A 1224 -13.79 29.35 0.63
N TYR A 1225 -13.50 28.19 1.22
CA TYR A 1225 -13.36 28.10 2.66
C TYR A 1225 -12.08 28.81 3.09
N MET A 1226 -12.17 29.59 4.17
CA MET A 1226 -11.05 30.36 4.70
C MET A 1226 -10.87 30.09 6.19
N ILE A 1227 -9.61 29.96 6.63
CA ILE A 1227 -9.23 29.62 7.99
C ILE A 1227 -8.19 30.64 8.50
N PRO A 1228 -8.41 31.27 9.67
CA PRO A 1228 -7.45 32.22 10.22
C PRO A 1228 -6.25 31.47 10.82
N ALA A 1229 -5.04 32.00 10.65
CA ALA A 1229 -3.85 31.49 11.32
C ALA A 1229 -3.73 31.98 12.78
N ARG A 1230 -4.47 33.05 13.12
CA ARG A 1230 -4.40 33.73 14.43
C ARG A 1230 -5.60 33.36 15.30
N ALA A 1231 -5.38 33.30 16.61
CA ALA A 1231 -6.39 32.95 17.59
C ALA A 1231 -7.61 33.87 17.63
N ALA A 1232 -7.39 35.18 17.50
CA ALA A 1232 -8.44 36.19 17.45
C ALA A 1232 -7.94 37.48 16.79
N GLY A 1233 -8.87 38.28 16.28
CA GLY A 1233 -8.62 39.58 15.66
C GLY A 1233 -9.92 40.33 15.33
N ILE A 1234 -9.81 41.40 14.54
CA ILE A 1234 -10.94 42.25 14.12
C ILE A 1234 -10.86 42.46 12.60
N LEU A 1235 -11.89 42.06 11.86
CA LEU A 1235 -12.00 42.36 10.43
C LEU A 1235 -12.80 43.64 10.22
N ARG A 1236 -12.32 44.55 9.37
CA ARG A 1236 -13.00 45.81 9.04
C ARG A 1236 -13.41 45.86 7.58
N LEU A 1237 -14.51 46.56 7.31
CA LEU A 1237 -14.85 46.91 5.94
C LEU A 1237 -13.75 47.82 5.35
N GLY A 1238 -13.33 47.51 4.13
CA GLY A 1238 -12.24 48.21 3.46
C GLY A 1238 -10.85 47.67 3.74
N ASP A 1239 -10.67 46.71 4.65
CA ASP A 1239 -9.37 46.07 4.88
C ASP A 1239 -8.85 45.45 3.57
N GLU A 1240 -7.57 45.69 3.28
CA GLU A 1240 -6.91 45.16 2.09
C GLU A 1240 -6.63 43.67 2.27
N VAL A 1241 -7.04 42.88 1.27
CA VAL A 1241 -6.79 41.43 1.19
C VAL A 1241 -5.66 41.23 0.20
N LYS A 1242 -4.46 40.97 0.71
CA LYS A 1242 -3.28 40.73 -0.12
C LYS A 1242 -3.03 39.23 -0.25
N VAL A 1243 -3.11 38.71 -1.47
CA VAL A 1243 -2.78 37.32 -1.76
C VAL A 1243 -1.28 37.13 -1.60
N THR A 1244 -0.86 36.22 -0.71
CA THR A 1244 0.56 35.91 -0.47
C THR A 1244 0.99 34.65 -1.21
N ARG A 1245 0.07 33.74 -1.47
CA ARG A 1245 0.30 32.53 -2.26
C ARG A 1245 -0.94 32.17 -3.07
N ALA A 1246 -0.74 31.94 -4.36
CA ALA A 1246 -1.76 31.46 -5.30
C ALA A 1246 -1.24 30.29 -6.12
N LYS A 1247 -2.14 29.40 -6.56
CA LYS A 1247 -1.83 28.26 -7.42
C LYS A 1247 -2.77 28.20 -8.61
N TRP A 1248 -2.19 28.14 -9.81
CA TRP A 1248 -2.91 27.78 -11.02
C TRP A 1248 -3.03 26.25 -11.11
N ASN A 1249 -4.20 25.75 -11.49
CA ASN A 1249 -4.38 24.33 -11.78
C ASN A 1249 -4.86 24.18 -13.24
N PRO A 1250 -4.06 23.55 -14.12
CA PRO A 1250 -4.31 23.46 -15.55
C PRO A 1250 -5.45 22.50 -15.96
N GLU A 1251 -5.99 21.67 -15.06
CA GLU A 1251 -7.12 20.79 -15.39
C GLU A 1251 -8.44 21.54 -15.65
N TYR A 1252 -8.53 22.82 -15.27
CA TYR A 1252 -9.78 23.57 -15.24
C TYR A 1252 -10.08 24.40 -16.50
N GLN A 1253 -9.39 24.14 -17.61
CA GLN A 1253 -9.60 24.82 -18.91
C GLN A 1253 -10.30 23.95 -19.97
N LYS A 1254 -10.79 22.75 -19.60
CA LYS A 1254 -11.50 21.87 -20.54
C LYS A 1254 -12.99 22.20 -20.75
N GLU A 1255 -13.52 23.26 -20.14
CA GLU A 1255 -14.91 23.71 -20.33
C GLU A 1255 -15.02 25.10 -20.96
#